data_AF-A0ABC8TMG9-F1
#
_entry.id   AF-A0ABC8TMG9-F1
#
_cell.length_a   1.000
_cell.length_b   1.000
_cell.length_c   1.000
_cell.angle_alpha   90.00
_cell.angle_beta   90.00
_cell.angle_gamma   90.00
#
_symmetry.space_group_name_H-M   'P 1'
#
loop_
_entity.id
_entity.type
_entity.pdbx_description
1 polymer ?
#
loop_
_entity_poly.entity_id
_entity_poly.type
_entity_poly.pdbx_seq_one_letter_code
_entity_poly.pdbx_strand_id
1 'polypeptide(L)'
;MSGWDEGEIFYSDQAQFPHGGGGGGGGPEQGVSRHTILRKFKEFIRNFESKNVFPYREALLQNPKYLLVNLADLLKYDKDQEDLGKLLRENPADYLPLFETAATEVLASLRSRVIGDTGELEEPETGEVQILLKSEQDSLSMRLLGAHYISKLVKISGITIAASRTKAKATYVTLLCKNCKNVKLVPCRPGLGGAVVPRSCDHMPQPGEEPCPIDPWIVVPDKSKYVDQQTLKLQENPEDVPTGELPRNMLLSIDRHLVQTIVPGTRLTIMGIYSIFQAANSSTSHKGAVAVRQPYVRVVGIEETNEANSRGPANFTVDENFANMQIEEFKKFASDNNAYENICSKIAPSIFGHDDVKKAVACLLFGGSRKILPDGVKLRGDINVLLLGDPSTAKSQFLKFVEKTAPVAVYTSGKGSSAAGLTASVIQDNSSREFYLEGGAMVLADGGVVCIDEFDKMRAEDRVAIHEAMEQQTISIAKAGITTVLNSRTSVLAAANPPSGRYDDLKTAQDNIDLQTTILSRFDLIFIVKDVRMYSQDKNIASHIIKLHASAHAANGETRTYIEDNWLKRYIHYCRTVCHPRLSDSAATMLQESYVKIRQDMRRQANETGEAAAIPITVRQLEAVVRLSEALAKMRL
;
A
#
# COMPACT_ATOMS: atom_id res chain seq x y z
N MET A 1 -16.22 15.48 64.26
CA MET A 1 -16.49 14.08 63.88
C MET A 1 -16.79 14.06 62.40
N SER A 2 -15.80 13.76 61.56
CA SER A 2 -15.95 13.63 60.10
C SER A 2 -14.81 12.73 59.63
N GLY A 3 -15.05 11.43 59.70
CA GLY A 3 -14.07 10.37 59.44
C GLY A 3 -14.78 9.04 59.28
N TRP A 4 -15.90 9.07 58.55
CA TRP A 4 -16.55 7.86 58.07
C TRP A 4 -16.20 7.82 56.59
N ASP A 5 -15.36 6.85 56.21
CA ASP A 5 -14.99 6.59 54.82
C ASP A 5 -16.26 6.38 53.96
N GLU A 6 -16.19 6.80 52.70
CA GLU A 6 -17.25 6.59 51.73
C GLU A 6 -17.62 5.10 51.69
N GLY A 7 -18.90 4.77 51.86
CA GLY A 7 -19.35 3.38 51.82
C GLY A 7 -19.06 2.76 50.46
N GLU A 8 -18.09 1.85 50.41
CA GLU A 8 -17.79 1.07 49.21
C GLU A 8 -18.94 0.09 48.94
N ILE A 9 -19.60 0.25 47.79
CA ILE A 9 -20.69 -0.63 47.36
C ILE A 9 -20.06 -1.83 46.66
N PHE A 10 -20.05 -2.98 47.34
CA PHE A 10 -19.68 -4.25 46.74
C PHE A 10 -20.93 -5.00 46.25
N TYR A 11 -20.84 -5.60 45.06
CA TYR A 11 -21.89 -6.48 44.52
C TYR A 11 -21.35 -7.91 44.40
N SER A 12 -22.11 -8.89 44.88
CA SER A 12 -21.81 -10.32 44.71
C SER A 12 -22.78 -10.97 43.72
N ASP A 13 -22.25 -11.61 42.68
CA ASP A 13 -22.98 -12.29 41.59
C ASP A 13 -23.67 -13.60 42.04
N GLN A 14 -24.37 -13.62 43.18
CA GLN A 14 -25.00 -14.84 43.72
C GLN A 14 -26.39 -15.16 43.11
N ALA A 15 -26.91 -14.34 42.20
CA ALA A 15 -28.26 -14.49 41.65
C ALA A 15 -28.29 -14.69 40.13
N GLN A 16 -27.82 -15.85 39.65
CA GLN A 16 -28.21 -16.39 38.34
C GLN A 16 -28.50 -17.90 38.45
N PHE A 17 -29.68 -18.24 38.99
CA PHE A 17 -30.36 -19.51 38.74
C PHE A 17 -31.85 -19.22 38.54
N PRO A 18 -32.50 -19.68 37.45
CA PRO A 18 -33.91 -19.48 37.26
C PRO A 18 -34.69 -20.57 38.00
N HIS A 19 -35.25 -20.25 39.16
CA HIS A 19 -36.37 -21.03 39.71
C HIS A 19 -37.66 -20.21 39.56
N GLY A 20 -38.63 -20.83 38.88
CA GLY A 20 -39.90 -20.22 38.53
C GLY A 20 -40.77 -19.84 39.73
N GLY A 21 -41.52 -18.76 39.56
CA GLY A 21 -42.54 -18.25 40.47
C GLY A 21 -43.03 -16.93 39.91
N GLY A 22 -44.31 -16.83 39.54
CA GLY A 22 -44.78 -15.81 38.61
C GLY A 22 -45.13 -14.46 39.25
N GLY A 23 -45.31 -13.47 38.36
CA GLY A 23 -46.13 -12.28 38.65
C GLY A 23 -45.43 -10.95 38.41
N GLY A 24 -45.59 -10.37 37.22
CA GLY A 24 -45.33 -8.95 36.96
C GLY A 24 -44.82 -8.67 35.55
N GLY A 25 -45.71 -8.21 34.66
CA GLY A 25 -45.43 -8.02 33.24
C GLY A 25 -44.40 -6.94 32.92
N GLY A 26 -43.45 -7.32 32.06
CA GLY A 26 -42.55 -6.44 31.31
C GLY A 26 -42.05 -7.24 30.09
N GLY A 27 -42.24 -6.70 28.89
CA GLY A 27 -42.15 -7.43 27.62
C GLY A 27 -40.78 -8.06 27.29
N PRO A 28 -40.74 -9.08 26.40
CA PRO A 28 -39.54 -9.83 26.10
C PRO A 28 -38.75 -9.18 24.95
N GLU A 29 -38.09 -8.05 25.19
CA GLU A 29 -37.07 -7.51 24.27
C GLU A 29 -35.99 -6.76 25.07
N GLN A 30 -34.96 -7.47 25.54
CA GLN A 30 -33.73 -6.84 26.03
C GLN A 30 -32.53 -7.59 25.47
N GLY A 31 -31.70 -6.86 24.71
CA GLY A 31 -30.53 -7.38 24.00
C GLY A 31 -29.57 -8.15 24.90
N VAL A 32 -28.84 -9.08 24.28
CA VAL A 32 -27.80 -9.90 24.90
C VAL A 32 -26.95 -9.03 25.83
N SER A 33 -26.96 -9.33 27.13
CA SER A 33 -26.25 -8.54 28.15
C SER A 33 -24.76 -8.41 27.82
N ARG A 34 -24.17 -7.21 28.03
CA ARG A 34 -22.74 -6.92 27.81
C ARG A 34 -21.81 -7.94 28.47
N HIS A 35 -22.22 -8.48 29.63
CA HIS A 35 -21.49 -9.52 30.35
C HIS A 35 -21.46 -10.87 29.60
N THR A 36 -22.56 -11.25 28.96
CA THR A 36 -22.63 -12.47 28.15
C THR A 36 -21.70 -12.37 26.95
N ILE A 37 -21.65 -11.21 26.29
CA ILE A 37 -20.77 -10.96 25.14
C ILE A 37 -19.29 -10.97 25.56
N LEU A 38 -18.97 -10.35 26.71
CA LEU A 38 -17.63 -10.38 27.28
C LEU A 38 -17.19 -11.82 27.61
N ARG A 39 -18.08 -12.66 28.19
CA ARG A 39 -17.82 -14.08 28.43
C ARG A 39 -17.55 -14.84 27.13
N LYS A 40 -18.34 -14.60 26.09
CA LYS A 40 -18.12 -15.19 24.75
C LYS A 40 -16.76 -14.82 24.16
N PHE A 41 -16.34 -13.56 24.26
CA PHE A 41 -15.01 -13.15 23.81
C PHE A 41 -13.88 -13.82 24.61
N LYS A 42 -14.05 -13.99 25.93
CA LYS A 42 -13.09 -14.73 26.76
C LYS A 42 -12.97 -16.19 26.33
N GLU A 43 -14.10 -16.85 26.10
CA GLU A 43 -14.14 -18.25 25.63
C GLU A 43 -13.51 -18.38 24.24
N PHE A 44 -13.77 -17.43 23.33
CA PHE A 44 -13.13 -17.41 22.01
C PHE A 44 -11.60 -17.36 22.11
N ILE A 45 -11.05 -16.43 22.90
CA ILE A 45 -9.58 -16.31 23.06
C ILE A 45 -8.98 -17.59 23.67
N ARG A 46 -9.70 -18.27 24.56
CA ARG A 46 -9.23 -19.47 25.27
C ARG A 46 -9.36 -20.75 24.45
N ASN A 47 -10.46 -20.92 23.73
CA ASN A 47 -10.86 -22.18 23.13
C ASN A 47 -10.60 -22.25 21.62
N PHE A 48 -10.19 -21.14 20.97
CA PHE A 48 -9.94 -21.16 19.54
C PHE A 48 -8.71 -22.00 19.20
N GLU A 49 -8.96 -23.13 18.54
CA GLU A 49 -7.96 -24.10 18.10
C GLU A 49 -7.83 -24.07 16.58
N SER A 50 -6.59 -23.97 16.08
CA SER A 50 -6.29 -24.13 14.65
C SER A 50 -5.07 -25.05 14.50
N LYS A 51 -5.27 -26.20 13.84
CA LYS A 51 -4.23 -27.23 13.62
C LYS A 51 -3.48 -27.65 14.91
N ASN A 52 -4.21 -27.92 15.99
CA ASN A 52 -3.69 -28.34 17.32
C ASN A 52 -2.80 -27.30 18.05
N VAL A 53 -2.82 -26.03 17.63
CA VAL A 53 -2.15 -24.92 18.31
C VAL A 53 -3.20 -23.86 18.68
N PHE A 54 -3.01 -23.20 19.82
CA PHE A 54 -3.85 -22.07 20.28
C PHE A 54 -3.18 -20.74 19.91
N PRO A 55 -3.38 -20.21 18.68
CA PRO A 55 -2.60 -19.10 18.16
C PRO A 55 -2.79 -17.82 18.99
N TYR A 56 -4.01 -17.54 19.44
CA TYR A 56 -4.31 -16.31 20.19
C TYR A 56 -3.74 -16.32 21.61
N ARG A 57 -3.66 -17.50 22.24
CA ARG A 57 -3.04 -17.65 23.58
C ARG A 57 -1.54 -17.46 23.51
N GLU A 58 -0.88 -18.12 22.55
CA GLU A 58 0.56 -17.97 22.34
C GLU A 58 0.92 -16.56 21.90
N ALA A 59 0.12 -15.94 21.02
CA ALA A 59 0.31 -14.57 20.58
C ALA A 59 0.18 -13.57 21.74
N LEU A 60 -0.79 -13.74 22.64
CA LEU A 60 -0.92 -12.90 23.84
C LEU A 60 0.24 -13.09 24.83
N LEU A 61 0.77 -14.31 24.96
CA LEU A 61 1.93 -14.59 25.80
C LEU A 61 3.21 -13.98 25.24
N GLN A 62 3.42 -14.06 23.91
CA GLN A 62 4.57 -13.48 23.23
C GLN A 62 4.49 -11.95 23.19
N ASN A 63 3.32 -11.40 22.87
CA ASN A 63 3.07 -9.97 22.70
C ASN A 63 1.96 -9.49 23.65
N PRO A 64 2.30 -8.97 24.83
CA PRO A 64 1.31 -8.52 25.80
C PRO A 64 0.63 -7.18 25.45
N LYS A 65 1.02 -6.54 24.34
CA LYS A 65 0.61 -5.18 23.98
C LYS A 65 -0.43 -5.12 22.87
N TYR A 66 -0.40 -6.06 21.93
CA TYR A 66 -1.37 -6.11 20.85
C TYR A 66 -1.71 -7.53 20.46
N LEU A 67 -2.96 -7.74 20.02
CA LEU A 67 -3.45 -9.02 19.53
C LEU A 67 -3.97 -8.85 18.10
N LEU A 68 -3.37 -9.58 17.16
CA LEU A 68 -3.87 -9.67 15.78
C LEU A 68 -4.95 -10.76 15.71
N VAL A 69 -6.17 -10.37 15.35
CA VAL A 69 -7.34 -11.26 15.25
C VAL A 69 -7.88 -11.26 13.83
N ASN A 70 -8.04 -12.45 13.25
CA ASN A 70 -8.67 -12.58 11.94
C ASN A 70 -10.20 -12.63 12.10
N LEU A 71 -10.93 -11.81 11.33
CA LEU A 71 -12.38 -11.85 11.31
C LEU A 71 -12.94 -13.18 10.77
N ALA A 72 -12.20 -13.85 9.89
CA ALA A 72 -12.60 -15.16 9.37
C ALA A 72 -12.63 -16.23 10.47
N ASP A 73 -11.73 -16.12 11.45
CA ASP A 73 -11.62 -17.08 12.56
C ASP A 73 -12.76 -16.90 13.56
N LEU A 74 -13.18 -15.65 13.81
CA LEU A 74 -14.39 -15.34 14.56
C LEU A 74 -15.64 -15.93 13.90
N LEU A 75 -15.75 -15.84 12.58
CA LEU A 75 -16.87 -16.43 11.82
C LEU A 75 -16.84 -17.97 11.81
N LYS A 76 -15.64 -18.59 11.80
CA LYS A 76 -15.49 -20.05 11.80
C LYS A 76 -15.84 -20.68 13.14
N TYR A 77 -15.48 -20.01 14.24
CA TYR A 77 -15.76 -20.49 15.60
C TYR A 77 -17.26 -20.45 15.91
N ASP A 78 -17.98 -19.43 15.41
CA ASP A 78 -19.37 -19.14 15.79
C ASP A 78 -20.39 -19.66 14.75
N LYS A 79 -20.27 -20.93 14.30
CA LYS A 79 -21.22 -21.54 13.34
C LYS A 79 -22.64 -21.74 13.91
N ASP A 80 -22.78 -21.77 15.24
CA ASP A 80 -24.05 -22.09 15.91
C ASP A 80 -24.84 -20.85 16.39
N GLN A 81 -24.23 -19.66 16.45
CA GLN A 81 -24.88 -18.39 16.84
C GLN A 81 -24.34 -17.25 15.97
N GLU A 82 -24.99 -16.98 14.83
CA GLU A 82 -24.58 -16.02 13.78
C GLU A 82 -24.36 -14.54 14.19
N ASP A 83 -24.39 -14.21 15.48
CA ASP A 83 -24.54 -12.83 15.93
C ASP A 83 -23.20 -12.11 16.11
N LEU A 84 -22.16 -12.74 16.69
CA LEU A 84 -21.00 -11.96 17.17
C LEU A 84 -20.21 -11.28 16.04
N GLY A 85 -19.97 -12.01 14.94
CA GLY A 85 -19.29 -11.47 13.76
C GLY A 85 -20.12 -10.42 13.01
N LYS A 86 -21.45 -10.57 12.96
CA LYS A 86 -22.36 -9.59 12.35
C LYS A 86 -22.47 -8.33 13.22
N LEU A 87 -22.63 -8.50 14.53
CA LEU A 87 -22.67 -7.43 15.54
C LEU A 87 -21.37 -6.61 15.56
N LEU A 88 -20.21 -7.25 15.44
CA LEU A 88 -18.92 -6.56 15.36
C LEU A 88 -18.79 -5.72 14.07
N ARG A 89 -19.42 -6.14 12.96
CA ARG A 89 -19.45 -5.36 11.71
C ARG A 89 -20.41 -4.17 11.78
N GLU A 90 -21.55 -4.36 12.42
CA GLU A 90 -22.58 -3.32 12.56
C GLU A 90 -22.21 -2.26 13.58
N ASN A 91 -21.72 -2.65 14.76
CA ASN A 91 -21.39 -1.74 15.86
C ASN A 91 -19.98 -1.97 16.44
N PRO A 92 -18.90 -1.84 15.64
CA PRO A 92 -17.53 -2.08 16.10
C PRO A 92 -17.08 -1.16 17.24
N ALA A 93 -17.63 0.06 17.34
CA ALA A 93 -17.19 1.05 18.32
C ALA A 93 -17.47 0.63 19.78
N ASP A 94 -18.56 -0.10 20.03
CA ASP A 94 -18.93 -0.56 21.37
C ASP A 94 -18.33 -1.93 21.70
N TYR A 95 -18.16 -2.80 20.69
CA TYR A 95 -17.63 -4.15 20.88
C TYR A 95 -16.10 -4.22 20.95
N LEU A 96 -15.37 -3.33 20.28
CA LEU A 96 -13.90 -3.33 20.35
C LEU A 96 -13.36 -3.07 21.76
N PRO A 97 -13.84 -2.07 22.54
CA PRO A 97 -13.42 -1.89 23.93
C PRO A 97 -13.76 -3.10 24.82
N LEU A 98 -14.92 -3.73 24.62
CA LEU A 98 -15.28 -4.95 25.34
C LEU A 98 -14.30 -6.08 25.02
N PHE A 99 -13.88 -6.19 23.75
CA PHE A 99 -12.89 -7.16 23.36
C PHE A 99 -11.51 -6.86 23.97
N GLU A 100 -11.10 -5.60 24.07
CA GLU A 100 -9.84 -5.19 24.73
C GLU A 100 -9.86 -5.56 26.23
N THR A 101 -10.99 -5.33 26.92
CA THR A 101 -11.16 -5.76 28.32
C THR A 101 -11.09 -7.28 28.46
N ALA A 102 -11.75 -8.04 27.57
CA ALA A 102 -11.70 -9.50 27.59
C ALA A 102 -10.26 -10.03 27.37
N ALA A 103 -9.51 -9.43 26.44
CA ALA A 103 -8.11 -9.79 26.20
C ALA A 103 -7.22 -9.48 27.41
N THR A 104 -7.44 -8.33 28.06
CA THR A 104 -6.70 -7.91 29.26
C THR A 104 -6.94 -8.87 30.42
N GLU A 105 -8.20 -9.25 30.66
CA GLU A 105 -8.54 -10.23 31.71
C GLU A 105 -8.01 -11.63 31.40
N VAL A 106 -8.04 -12.07 30.14
CA VAL A 106 -7.44 -13.37 29.76
C VAL A 106 -5.93 -13.34 29.98
N LEU A 107 -5.26 -12.25 29.60
CA LEU A 107 -3.83 -12.07 29.84
C LEU A 107 -3.50 -12.04 31.34
N ALA A 108 -4.32 -11.39 32.16
CA ALA A 108 -4.22 -11.43 33.62
C ALA A 108 -4.36 -12.86 34.16
N SER A 109 -5.29 -13.65 33.61
CA SER A 109 -5.48 -15.05 34.02
C SER A 109 -4.36 -15.99 33.56
N LEU A 110 -3.67 -15.66 32.46
CA LEU A 110 -2.58 -16.47 31.90
C LEU A 110 -1.23 -16.15 32.55
N ARG A 111 -1.01 -14.90 32.96
CA ARG A 111 0.14 -14.53 33.78
C ARG A 111 -0.13 -15.02 35.20
N SER A 112 0.42 -16.19 35.53
CA SER A 112 0.45 -16.68 36.90
C SER A 112 0.91 -15.57 37.84
N ARG A 113 0.23 -15.40 38.98
CA ARG A 113 0.64 -14.52 40.08
C ARG A 113 2.14 -14.70 40.32
N VAL A 114 2.93 -13.67 40.03
CA VAL A 114 4.36 -13.69 40.33
C VAL A 114 4.48 -13.35 41.80
N ILE A 115 5.29 -14.12 42.53
CA ILE A 115 5.65 -13.81 43.91
C ILE A 115 6.59 -12.60 43.83
N GLY A 116 6.14 -11.43 44.29
CA GLY A 116 7.02 -10.26 44.45
C GLY A 116 8.09 -10.52 45.51
N ASP A 117 9.16 -9.72 45.50
CA ASP A 117 10.29 -9.82 46.44
C ASP A 117 9.90 -9.65 47.93
N THR A 118 8.67 -9.18 48.20
CA THR A 118 8.10 -8.96 49.54
C THR A 118 7.06 -10.00 49.97
N GLY A 119 6.80 -11.04 49.17
CA GLY A 119 5.85 -12.10 49.52
C GLY A 119 4.37 -11.72 49.42
N GLU A 120 4.04 -10.52 48.94
CA GLU A 120 2.68 -10.14 48.55
C GLU A 120 2.40 -10.53 47.08
N LEU A 121 1.18 -10.98 46.82
CA LEU A 121 0.69 -11.29 45.47
C LEU A 121 0.37 -9.96 44.77
N GLU A 122 1.36 -9.33 44.14
CA GLU A 122 1.10 -8.17 43.29
C GLU A 122 0.37 -8.61 42.02
N GLU A 123 -0.79 -8.00 41.76
CA GLU A 123 -1.44 -8.10 40.46
C GLU A 123 -0.51 -7.43 39.43
N PRO A 124 -0.05 -8.14 38.38
CA PRO A 124 0.79 -7.49 37.39
C PRO A 124 -0.01 -6.35 36.78
N GLU A 125 0.53 -5.13 36.79
CA GLU A 125 -0.07 -4.00 36.07
C GLU A 125 -0.33 -4.44 34.62
N THR A 126 -1.58 -4.76 34.33
CA THR A 126 -1.95 -5.26 33.01
C THR A 126 -2.04 -4.04 32.11
N GLY A 127 -1.03 -3.87 31.27
CA GLY A 127 -1.07 -2.87 30.20
C GLY A 127 -2.32 -3.08 29.33
N GLU A 128 -2.93 -1.99 28.90
CA GLU A 128 -4.08 -2.04 27.98
C GLU A 128 -3.68 -2.79 26.70
N VAL A 129 -4.38 -3.88 26.38
CA VAL A 129 -4.15 -4.64 25.14
C VAL A 129 -4.93 -4.01 23.99
N GLN A 130 -4.25 -3.67 22.90
CA GLN A 130 -4.90 -3.21 21.68
C GLN A 130 -5.24 -4.40 20.77
N ILE A 131 -6.47 -4.46 20.28
CA ILE A 131 -6.84 -5.46 19.26
C ILE A 131 -6.68 -4.88 17.86
N LEU A 132 -6.03 -5.65 17.02
CA LEU A 132 -5.84 -5.39 15.61
C LEU A 132 -6.66 -6.39 14.81
N LEU A 133 -7.57 -5.91 13.97
CA LEU A 133 -8.40 -6.78 13.15
C LEU A 133 -7.77 -6.98 11.77
N LYS A 134 -7.72 -8.23 11.32
CA LYS A 134 -7.35 -8.65 9.97
C LYS A 134 -8.54 -9.30 9.28
N SER A 135 -8.71 -9.05 7.98
CA SER A 135 -9.77 -9.67 7.19
C SER A 135 -9.28 -9.99 5.79
N GLU A 136 -9.61 -11.18 5.32
CA GLU A 136 -9.29 -11.63 3.95
C GLU A 136 -10.37 -11.23 2.93
N GLN A 137 -11.44 -10.55 3.37
CA GLN A 137 -12.48 -10.07 2.47
C GLN A 137 -11.95 -9.06 1.45
N ASP A 138 -12.66 -8.92 0.33
CA ASP A 138 -12.30 -7.97 -0.71
C ASP A 138 -12.41 -6.51 -0.22
N SER A 139 -11.48 -5.67 -0.66
CA SER A 139 -11.49 -4.24 -0.34
C SER A 139 -12.60 -3.53 -1.11
N LEU A 140 -13.25 -2.57 -0.44
CA LEU A 140 -14.19 -1.66 -1.07
C LEU A 140 -13.44 -0.49 -1.71
N SER A 141 -13.86 -0.09 -2.92
CA SER A 141 -13.39 1.16 -3.52
C SER A 141 -13.85 2.36 -2.69
N MET A 142 -12.98 3.37 -2.56
CA MET A 142 -13.28 4.58 -1.82
C MET A 142 -14.49 5.35 -2.37
N ARG A 143 -14.82 5.14 -3.64
CA ARG A 143 -15.96 5.78 -4.31
C ARG A 143 -17.32 5.24 -3.85
N LEU A 144 -17.36 3.97 -3.46
CA LEU A 144 -18.58 3.31 -2.96
C LEU A 144 -18.85 3.61 -1.47
N LEU A 145 -17.94 4.32 -0.79
CA LEU A 145 -18.12 4.75 0.59
C LEU A 145 -19.17 5.85 0.69
N GLY A 146 -20.43 5.43 0.82
CA GLY A 146 -21.57 6.29 1.09
C GLY A 146 -21.94 6.36 2.59
N ALA A 147 -23.02 7.08 2.88
CA ALA A 147 -23.53 7.23 4.24
C ALA A 147 -23.98 5.91 4.90
N HIS A 148 -24.33 4.90 4.12
CA HIS A 148 -24.77 3.58 4.61
C HIS A 148 -23.67 2.80 5.37
N TYR A 149 -22.41 3.18 5.17
CA TYR A 149 -21.24 2.59 5.81
C TYR A 149 -20.77 3.36 7.06
N ILE A 150 -21.45 4.46 7.44
CA ILE A 150 -21.13 5.20 8.67
C ILE A 150 -21.29 4.30 9.89
N SER A 151 -20.30 4.37 10.78
CA SER A 151 -20.15 3.58 12.00
C SER A 151 -19.96 2.07 11.77
N LYS A 152 -19.82 1.61 10.52
CA LYS A 152 -19.55 0.21 10.19
C LYS A 152 -18.08 -0.05 9.96
N LEU A 153 -17.68 -1.32 10.09
CA LEU A 153 -16.34 -1.78 9.75
C LEU A 153 -16.21 -1.89 8.23
N VAL A 154 -15.23 -1.20 7.65
CA VAL A 154 -14.93 -1.22 6.22
C VAL A 154 -13.46 -1.60 6.00
N LYS A 155 -13.21 -2.30 4.90
CA LYS A 155 -11.86 -2.57 4.41
C LYS A 155 -11.64 -1.75 3.15
N ILE A 156 -10.63 -0.90 3.16
CA ILE A 156 -10.25 -0.01 2.05
C ILE A 156 -8.81 -0.27 1.66
N SER A 157 -8.52 -0.16 0.36
CA SER A 157 -7.17 -0.23 -0.18
C SER A 157 -6.77 1.12 -0.76
N GLY A 158 -5.53 1.53 -0.55
CA GLY A 158 -5.03 2.79 -1.08
C GLY A 158 -3.54 3.00 -0.86
N ILE A 159 -3.02 4.10 -1.41
CA ILE A 159 -1.63 4.53 -1.25
C ILE A 159 -1.59 5.63 -0.18
N THR A 160 -0.69 5.53 0.78
CA THR A 160 -0.51 6.62 1.75
C THR A 160 0.22 7.76 1.10
N ILE A 161 -0.41 8.93 0.94
CA ILE A 161 0.27 10.13 0.43
C ILE A 161 1.17 10.70 1.51
N ALA A 162 0.62 10.89 2.71
CA ALA A 162 1.26 11.67 3.75
C ALA A 162 0.93 11.11 5.14
N ALA A 163 1.91 11.23 6.03
CA ALA A 163 1.77 10.96 7.45
C ALA A 163 2.04 12.25 8.24
N SER A 164 1.16 12.61 9.16
CA SER A 164 1.41 13.72 10.08
C SER A 164 2.45 13.33 11.12
N ARG A 165 2.95 14.32 11.87
CA ARG A 165 3.69 14.05 13.11
C ARG A 165 2.79 13.37 14.15
N THR A 166 3.41 12.68 15.08
CA THR A 166 2.75 12.03 16.21
C THR A 166 2.25 13.09 17.19
N LYS A 167 1.00 12.95 17.63
CA LYS A 167 0.32 13.84 18.58
C LYS A 167 -0.09 13.03 19.79
N ALA A 168 0.05 13.61 20.99
CA ALA A 168 -0.44 12.97 22.21
C ALA A 168 -1.94 13.26 22.39
N LYS A 169 -2.77 12.22 22.41
CA LYS A 169 -4.20 12.29 22.69
C LYS A 169 -4.47 11.72 24.08
N ALA A 170 -5.24 12.43 24.91
CA ALA A 170 -5.66 11.90 26.20
C ALA A 170 -6.75 10.81 26.06
N THR A 171 -6.60 9.67 26.75
CA THR A 171 -7.67 8.66 26.94
C THR A 171 -8.53 8.98 28.14
N TYR A 172 -7.88 9.34 29.25
CA TYR A 172 -8.53 9.80 30.48
C TYR A 172 -7.97 11.17 30.86
N VAL A 173 -8.87 12.13 30.99
CA VAL A 173 -8.53 13.47 31.45
C VAL A 173 -8.93 13.57 32.91
N THR A 174 -7.94 13.90 33.75
CA THR A 174 -8.16 14.11 35.17
C THR A 174 -8.52 15.58 35.38
N LEU A 175 -9.75 15.83 35.80
CA LEU A 175 -10.27 17.14 36.14
C LEU A 175 -10.12 17.39 37.64
N LEU A 176 -9.68 18.58 38.01
CA LEU A 176 -9.61 19.07 39.37
C LEU A 176 -10.53 20.28 39.52
N CYS A 177 -11.47 20.21 40.45
CA CYS A 177 -12.32 21.34 40.83
C CYS A 177 -11.49 22.43 41.55
N LYS A 178 -11.58 23.69 41.14
CA LYS A 178 -10.86 24.81 41.79
C LYS A 178 -11.24 25.02 43.26
N ASN A 179 -12.54 24.94 43.56
CA ASN A 179 -13.05 25.27 44.89
C ASN A 179 -13.00 24.06 45.82
N CYS A 180 -13.57 22.94 45.38
CA CYS A 180 -13.74 21.74 46.18
C CYS A 180 -12.57 20.74 46.10
N LYS A 181 -11.58 20.98 45.22
CA LYS A 181 -10.43 20.08 44.96
C LYS A 181 -10.81 18.64 44.59
N ASN A 182 -12.08 18.36 44.33
CA ASN A 182 -12.55 17.06 43.92
C ASN A 182 -11.92 16.68 42.57
N VAL A 183 -11.48 15.43 42.47
CA VAL A 183 -10.83 14.88 41.29
C VAL A 183 -11.84 14.04 40.54
N LYS A 184 -12.07 14.35 39.25
CA LYS A 184 -12.97 13.60 38.39
C LYS A 184 -12.21 13.12 37.15
N LEU A 185 -12.19 11.81 36.95
CA LEU A 185 -11.67 11.19 35.73
C LEU A 185 -12.77 11.17 34.67
N VAL A 186 -12.56 11.86 33.55
CA VAL A 186 -13.48 11.86 32.42
C VAL A 186 -12.84 11.10 31.25
N PRO A 187 -13.46 10.02 30.76
CA PRO A 187 -12.97 9.34 29.57
C PRO A 187 -13.22 10.20 28.32
N CYS A 188 -12.20 10.31 27.47
CA CYS A 188 -12.33 10.88 26.14
C CYS A 188 -13.03 9.89 25.21
N ARG A 189 -13.87 10.38 24.29
CA ARG A 189 -14.41 9.52 23.24
C ARG A 189 -13.29 9.01 22.31
N PRO A 190 -13.34 7.75 21.87
CA PRO A 190 -12.41 7.25 20.85
C PRO A 190 -12.49 8.04 19.53
N GLY A 191 -11.36 8.17 18.81
CA GLY A 191 -11.26 8.89 17.53
C GLY A 191 -10.84 10.37 17.63
N LEU A 192 -11.33 11.25 16.75
CA LEU A 192 -11.00 12.69 16.76
C LEU A 192 -11.86 13.54 17.72
N GLY A 193 -12.63 12.89 18.60
CA GLY A 193 -13.49 13.58 19.58
C GLY A 193 -12.72 14.00 20.85
N GLY A 194 -13.04 15.20 21.36
CA GLY A 194 -12.52 15.69 22.64
C GLY A 194 -13.30 15.18 23.86
N ALA A 195 -12.77 15.46 25.06
CA ALA A 195 -13.50 15.28 26.30
C ALA A 195 -14.59 16.37 26.44
N VAL A 196 -15.81 15.96 26.79
CA VAL A 196 -16.85 16.91 27.21
C VAL A 196 -16.70 17.12 28.71
N VAL A 197 -16.21 18.30 29.08
CA VAL A 197 -16.08 18.68 30.49
C VAL A 197 -17.48 18.95 31.04
N PRO A 198 -17.89 18.29 32.14
CA PRO A 198 -19.18 18.54 32.76
C PRO A 198 -19.22 19.96 33.34
N ARG A 199 -20.37 20.64 33.26
CA ARG A 199 -20.49 22.05 33.67
C ARG A 199 -20.69 22.26 35.17
N SER A 200 -21.11 21.21 35.89
CA SER A 200 -21.29 21.23 37.34
C SER A 200 -20.31 20.28 38.03
N CYS A 201 -20.02 20.55 39.29
CA CYS A 201 -19.28 19.62 40.14
C CYS A 201 -20.22 18.58 40.76
N ASP A 202 -19.75 17.34 40.90
CA ASP A 202 -20.51 16.25 41.55
C ASP A 202 -20.43 16.30 43.08
N HIS A 203 -19.65 17.22 43.65
CA HIS A 203 -19.51 17.33 45.10
C HIS A 203 -20.81 17.87 45.71
N MET A 204 -21.44 17.06 46.57
CA MET A 204 -22.56 17.53 47.38
C MET A 204 -22.04 18.47 48.46
N PRO A 205 -22.46 19.74 48.49
CA PRO A 205 -21.97 20.68 49.50
C PRO A 205 -22.39 20.24 50.90
N GLN A 206 -21.44 20.20 51.83
CA GLN A 206 -21.73 20.00 53.25
C GLN A 206 -22.40 21.27 53.83
N PRO A 207 -23.22 21.15 54.89
CA PRO A 207 -23.86 22.31 55.51
C PRO A 207 -22.81 23.33 56.02
N GLY A 208 -22.71 24.47 55.33
CA GLY A 208 -21.74 25.54 55.60
C GLY A 208 -20.80 25.89 54.44
N GLU A 209 -20.81 25.10 53.35
CA GLU A 209 -19.94 25.30 52.19
C GLU A 209 -20.70 25.90 50.99
N GLU A 210 -20.13 26.91 50.33
CA GLU A 210 -20.73 27.53 49.14
C GLU A 210 -20.71 26.55 47.96
N PRO A 211 -21.82 26.40 47.21
CA PRO A 211 -21.87 25.53 46.05
C PRO A 211 -20.86 25.99 44.98
N CYS A 212 -20.19 25.03 44.34
CA CYS A 212 -19.22 25.33 43.30
C CYS A 212 -19.87 26.07 42.12
N PRO A 213 -19.19 27.08 41.53
CA PRO A 213 -19.69 27.81 40.37
C PRO A 213 -19.75 26.91 39.13
N ILE A 214 -20.49 27.35 38.11
CA ILE A 214 -20.58 26.68 36.81
C ILE A 214 -19.20 26.74 36.11
N ASP A 215 -18.80 25.62 35.49
CA ASP A 215 -17.51 25.39 34.84
C ASP A 215 -16.24 25.58 35.75
N PRO A 216 -16.15 24.93 36.94
CA PRO A 216 -15.05 25.13 37.90
C PRO A 216 -13.81 24.23 37.66
N TRP A 217 -13.82 23.43 36.58
CA TRP A 217 -12.86 22.36 36.35
C TRP A 217 -11.56 22.87 35.69
N ILE A 218 -10.41 22.44 36.23
CA ILE A 218 -9.09 22.55 35.59
C ILE A 218 -8.68 21.15 35.14
N VAL A 219 -8.18 21.03 33.92
CA VAL A 219 -7.51 19.81 33.45
C VAL A 219 -6.12 19.74 34.06
N VAL A 220 -5.83 18.66 34.80
CA VAL A 220 -4.47 18.38 35.31
C VAL A 220 -3.77 17.46 34.31
N PRO A 221 -2.83 17.98 33.49
CA PRO A 221 -2.18 17.18 32.47
C PRO A 221 -1.32 16.07 33.08
N ASP A 222 -0.63 16.34 34.20
CA ASP A 222 0.32 15.40 34.81
C ASP A 222 -0.31 14.10 35.29
N LYS A 223 -1.60 14.12 35.63
CA LYS A 223 -2.37 12.95 36.08
C LYS A 223 -3.26 12.36 34.99
N SER A 224 -3.20 12.91 33.77
CA SER A 224 -4.00 12.43 32.65
C SER A 224 -3.25 11.31 31.91
N LYS A 225 -3.99 10.34 31.37
CA LYS A 225 -3.43 9.26 30.57
C LYS A 225 -3.42 9.66 29.10
N TYR A 226 -2.28 9.52 28.43
CA TYR A 226 -2.10 9.86 27.02
C TYR A 226 -1.76 8.64 26.17
N VAL A 227 -2.20 8.66 24.93
CA VAL A 227 -1.85 7.70 23.87
C VAL A 227 -1.40 8.46 22.64
N ASP A 228 -0.48 7.87 21.89
CA ASP A 228 -0.04 8.43 20.62
C ASP A 228 -1.13 8.31 19.56
N GLN A 229 -1.35 9.39 18.83
CA GLN A 229 -2.26 9.48 17.71
C GLN A 229 -1.52 10.04 16.51
N GLN A 230 -1.74 9.46 15.33
CA GLN A 230 -1.20 9.94 14.07
C GLN A 230 -2.32 10.02 13.03
N THR A 231 -2.28 11.04 12.18
CA THR A 231 -3.21 11.16 11.05
C THR A 231 -2.50 10.84 9.75
N LEU A 232 -3.07 9.95 8.94
CA LEU A 232 -2.57 9.65 7.60
C LEU A 232 -3.55 10.14 6.54
N LYS A 233 -3.02 10.52 5.38
CA LYS A 233 -3.79 10.78 4.16
C LYS A 233 -3.63 9.58 3.22
N LEU A 234 -4.72 8.89 2.96
CA LEU A 234 -4.79 7.76 2.04
C LEU A 234 -5.43 8.21 0.72
N GLN A 235 -4.88 7.76 -0.40
CA GLN A 235 -5.40 7.99 -1.75
C GLN A 235 -5.91 6.69 -2.35
N GLU A 236 -6.95 6.79 -3.17
CA GLU A 236 -7.39 5.68 -4.00
C GLU A 236 -6.27 5.22 -4.95
N ASN A 237 -6.23 3.92 -5.24
CA ASN A 237 -5.27 3.38 -6.20
C ASN A 237 -5.57 3.94 -7.60
N PRO A 238 -4.55 4.29 -8.40
CA PRO A 238 -4.75 4.86 -9.74
C PRO A 238 -5.50 3.90 -10.68
N GLU A 239 -5.42 2.59 -10.44
CA GLU A 239 -6.11 1.54 -11.21
C GLU A 239 -7.65 1.58 -11.05
N ASP A 240 -8.13 2.03 -9.89
CA ASP A 240 -9.57 2.09 -9.56
C ASP A 240 -10.22 3.41 -10.02
N VAL A 241 -9.42 4.34 -10.56
CA VAL A 241 -9.88 5.67 -10.96
C VAL A 241 -10.38 5.64 -12.42
N PRO A 242 -11.69 5.83 -12.68
CA PRO A 242 -12.20 6.02 -14.03
C PRO A 242 -11.59 7.26 -14.70
N THR A 243 -11.42 7.15 -16.01
CA THR A 243 -10.84 8.21 -16.83
C THR A 243 -11.64 9.51 -16.74
N GLY A 244 -10.96 10.60 -16.36
CA GLY A 244 -11.53 11.96 -16.34
C GLY A 244 -11.86 12.50 -14.95
N GLU A 245 -11.79 11.69 -13.90
CA GLU A 245 -11.96 12.14 -12.52
C GLU A 245 -10.63 12.21 -11.76
N LEU A 246 -10.53 13.16 -10.83
CA LEU A 246 -9.38 13.24 -9.92
C LEU A 246 -9.48 12.15 -8.85
N PRO A 247 -8.35 11.50 -8.47
CA PRO A 247 -8.33 10.53 -7.39
C PRO A 247 -8.77 11.17 -6.08
N ARG A 248 -9.65 10.49 -5.33
CA ARG A 248 -10.12 10.95 -4.02
C ARG A 248 -9.11 10.59 -2.94
N ASN A 249 -9.01 11.45 -1.92
CA ASN A 249 -8.21 11.21 -0.73
C ASN A 249 -9.10 11.15 0.51
N MET A 250 -8.62 10.44 1.53
CA MET A 250 -9.33 10.20 2.77
C MET A 250 -8.39 10.31 3.97
N LEU A 251 -8.90 10.88 5.07
CA LEU A 251 -8.17 10.99 6.32
C LEU A 251 -8.35 9.73 7.17
N LEU A 252 -7.23 9.24 7.69
CA LEU A 252 -7.16 8.11 8.61
C LEU A 252 -6.67 8.59 9.97
N SER A 253 -7.25 8.07 11.05
CA SER A 253 -6.75 8.22 12.42
C SER A 253 -6.17 6.90 12.88
N ILE A 254 -4.91 6.93 13.30
CA ILE A 254 -4.17 5.80 13.84
C ILE A 254 -3.88 6.08 15.31
N ASP A 255 -4.09 5.08 16.16
CA ASP A 255 -3.91 5.16 17.61
C ASP A 255 -2.86 4.12 18.08
N ARG A 256 -2.14 4.44 19.17
CA ARG A 256 -1.24 3.54 19.93
C ARG A 256 -0.12 2.92 19.08
N HIS A 257 -0.07 1.59 18.95
CA HIS A 257 1.07 0.85 18.39
C HIS A 257 1.19 0.91 16.87
N LEU A 258 0.13 1.35 16.19
CA LEU A 258 0.12 1.51 14.75
C LEU A 258 0.81 2.81 14.28
N VAL A 259 1.19 3.68 15.21
CA VAL A 259 1.86 4.95 14.94
C VAL A 259 3.31 4.71 14.49
N GLN A 260 3.80 5.50 13.51
CA GLN A 260 5.14 5.40 12.92
C GLN A 260 5.49 4.06 12.25
N THR A 261 4.50 3.18 12.01
CA THR A 261 4.74 1.92 11.29
C THR A 261 4.83 2.13 9.78
N ILE A 262 4.07 3.09 9.24
CA ILE A 262 3.90 3.31 7.80
C ILE A 262 4.79 4.43 7.31
N VAL A 263 5.46 4.17 6.19
CA VAL A 263 6.15 5.17 5.37
C VAL A 263 5.19 5.70 4.28
N PRO A 264 5.14 7.01 4.01
CA PRO A 264 4.37 7.54 2.87
C PRO A 264 4.90 6.97 1.54
N GLY A 265 3.98 6.68 0.62
CA GLY A 265 4.23 5.99 -0.65
C GLY A 265 3.85 4.51 -0.61
N THR A 266 3.70 3.91 0.57
CA THR A 266 3.34 2.50 0.70
C THR A 266 1.86 2.26 0.37
N ARG A 267 1.60 1.17 -0.36
CA ARG A 267 0.27 0.61 -0.58
C ARG A 267 -0.19 -0.13 0.67
N LEU A 268 -1.38 0.19 1.15
CA LEU A 268 -1.93 -0.38 2.37
C LEU A 268 -3.35 -0.87 2.13
N THR A 269 -3.67 -1.98 2.78
CA THR A 269 -5.05 -2.38 3.05
C THR A 269 -5.36 -2.08 4.50
N ILE A 270 -6.36 -1.23 4.71
CA ILE A 270 -6.74 -0.73 6.02
C ILE A 270 -8.13 -1.24 6.36
N MET A 271 -8.22 -1.83 7.54
CA MET A 271 -9.47 -2.12 8.20
C MET A 271 -9.77 -1.03 9.20
N GLY A 272 -10.92 -0.38 9.05
CA GLY A 272 -11.27 0.71 9.93
C GLY A 272 -12.75 0.99 9.98
N ILE A 273 -13.11 1.84 10.93
CA ILE A 273 -14.48 2.27 11.15
C ILE A 273 -14.65 3.59 10.43
N TYR A 274 -15.58 3.64 9.48
CA TYR A 274 -15.92 4.87 8.77
C TYR A 274 -16.72 5.78 9.70
N SER A 275 -16.14 6.90 10.12
CA SER A 275 -16.73 7.81 11.09
C SER A 275 -16.73 9.25 10.56
N ILE A 276 -17.43 10.13 11.26
CA ILE A 276 -17.52 11.55 10.91
C ILE A 276 -17.07 12.37 12.11
N PHE A 277 -16.35 13.46 11.86
CA PHE A 277 -16.02 14.42 12.90
C PHE A 277 -16.53 15.80 12.53
N GLN A 278 -16.77 16.62 13.55
CA GLN A 278 -17.03 18.04 13.35
C GLN A 278 -15.68 18.75 13.38
N ALA A 279 -15.23 19.21 12.22
CA ALA A 279 -14.14 20.18 12.19
C ALA A 279 -14.65 21.46 12.87
N ALA A 280 -14.01 21.85 13.97
CA ALA A 280 -14.23 23.15 14.56
C ALA A 280 -13.63 24.19 13.60
N ASN A 281 -14.40 24.60 12.59
CA ASN A 281 -14.02 25.75 11.77
C ASN A 281 -14.02 26.98 12.67
N SER A 282 -12.82 27.38 13.07
CA SER A 282 -12.55 28.64 13.75
C SER A 282 -12.75 29.78 12.75
N SER A 283 -13.98 30.24 12.58
CA SER A 283 -14.33 31.66 12.39
C SER A 283 -15.81 31.81 12.04
N THR A 284 -16.41 32.78 12.69
CA THR A 284 -17.80 33.26 12.62
C THR A 284 -18.22 33.81 11.24
N SER A 285 -17.60 33.41 10.11
CA SER A 285 -17.82 34.11 8.83
C SER A 285 -18.35 33.27 7.66
N HIS A 286 -18.32 31.94 7.71
CA HIS A 286 -19.01 31.13 6.70
C HIS A 286 -19.73 29.97 7.38
N LYS A 287 -21.04 30.17 7.65
CA LYS A 287 -21.96 29.07 7.94
C LYS A 287 -22.08 28.21 6.67
N GLY A 288 -21.13 27.30 6.50
CA GLY A 288 -21.41 26.06 5.79
C GLY A 288 -22.65 25.40 6.41
N ALA A 289 -23.47 24.75 5.58
CA ALA A 289 -24.75 24.19 5.99
C ALA A 289 -24.62 23.35 7.29
N VAL A 290 -25.57 23.56 8.20
CA VAL A 290 -25.63 23.12 9.63
C VAL A 290 -25.46 21.61 9.87
N ALA A 291 -25.26 20.79 8.83
CA ALA A 291 -25.17 19.33 8.92
C ALA A 291 -24.00 18.71 8.13
N VAL A 292 -23.15 19.48 7.44
CA VAL A 292 -22.04 18.90 6.66
C VAL A 292 -20.87 18.59 7.59
N ARG A 293 -20.54 17.30 7.73
CA ARG A 293 -19.41 16.81 8.53
C ARG A 293 -18.41 16.12 7.63
N GLN A 294 -17.13 16.22 7.98
CA GLN A 294 -16.06 15.57 7.23
C GLN A 294 -15.92 14.11 7.67
N PRO A 295 -15.85 13.16 6.73
CA PRO A 295 -15.59 11.77 7.05
C PRO A 295 -14.10 11.51 7.32
N TYR A 296 -13.84 10.53 8.16
CA TYR A 296 -12.51 9.98 8.41
C TYR A 296 -12.66 8.50 8.79
N VAL A 297 -11.61 7.71 8.60
CA VAL A 297 -11.59 6.31 9.01
C VAL A 297 -10.72 6.19 10.24
N ARG A 298 -11.30 5.65 11.31
CA ARG A 298 -10.52 5.22 12.47
C ARG A 298 -9.97 3.84 12.16
N VAL A 299 -8.65 3.74 12.15
CA VAL A 299 -7.96 2.51 11.79
C VAL A 299 -7.97 1.54 12.97
N VAL A 300 -8.42 0.32 12.72
CA VAL A 300 -8.44 -0.78 13.69
C VAL A 300 -7.38 -1.82 13.33
N GLY A 301 -7.11 -2.01 12.04
CA GLY A 301 -6.06 -2.88 11.56
C GLY A 301 -5.43 -2.32 10.29
N ILE A 302 -4.12 -2.50 10.17
CA ILE A 302 -3.34 -2.10 9.01
C ILE A 302 -2.62 -3.33 8.53
N GLU A 303 -2.71 -3.57 7.24
CA GLU A 303 -1.89 -4.56 6.57
C GLU A 303 -1.16 -3.86 5.44
N GLU A 304 0.16 -3.86 5.53
CA GLU A 304 1.01 -3.47 4.42
C GLU A 304 0.89 -4.54 3.35
N THR A 305 0.46 -4.14 2.15
CA THR A 305 0.53 -5.02 0.99
C THR A 305 1.98 -5.05 0.55
N ASN A 306 2.78 -5.90 1.19
CA ASN A 306 4.14 -6.15 0.74
C ASN A 306 4.06 -6.79 -0.66
N GLU A 307 4.69 -6.14 -1.64
CA GLU A 307 4.69 -6.54 -3.05
C GLU A 307 5.25 -7.95 -3.31
N ALA A 308 5.86 -8.57 -2.30
CA ALA A 308 6.28 -9.96 -2.35
C ALA A 308 5.14 -10.98 -2.22
N ASN A 309 3.96 -10.60 -1.67
CA ASN A 309 2.93 -11.58 -1.30
C ASN A 309 1.48 -11.26 -1.63
N SER A 310 1.09 -10.09 -2.15
CA SER A 310 -0.26 -9.92 -2.73
C SER A 310 -0.53 -8.58 -3.42
N ARG A 311 -0.91 -8.70 -4.70
CA ARG A 311 -2.03 -8.05 -5.40
C ARG A 311 -1.84 -6.66 -6.07
N GLY A 312 -1.98 -6.68 -7.40
CA GLY A 312 -3.08 -6.00 -8.11
C GLY A 312 -4.31 -6.93 -8.23
N PRO A 313 -5.41 -6.54 -8.90
CA PRO A 313 -6.75 -7.12 -8.75
C PRO A 313 -6.86 -8.51 -9.41
N ALA A 314 -6.39 -9.50 -8.68
CA ALA A 314 -6.78 -10.89 -8.83
C ALA A 314 -6.78 -11.45 -7.42
N ASN A 315 -7.94 -11.93 -6.99
CA ASN A 315 -8.12 -12.65 -5.75
C ASN A 315 -7.15 -13.84 -5.69
N PHE A 316 -5.97 -13.61 -5.11
CA PHE A 316 -5.21 -14.65 -4.42
C PHE A 316 -5.86 -14.80 -3.04
N THR A 317 -7.14 -15.18 -3.03
CA THR A 317 -7.78 -15.70 -1.82
C THR A 317 -7.30 -17.12 -1.66
N VAL A 318 -6.91 -17.40 -0.44
CA VAL A 318 -6.26 -18.62 0.03
C VAL A 318 -7.27 -19.77 -0.04
N ASP A 319 -7.44 -20.33 -1.23
CA ASP A 319 -7.51 -21.77 -1.38
C ASP A 319 -6.14 -22.17 -1.93
N GLU A 320 -5.23 -22.62 -1.04
CA GLU A 320 -3.92 -23.17 -1.45
C GLU A 320 -4.09 -24.17 -2.61
N ASN A 321 -5.22 -24.87 -2.66
CA ASN A 321 -5.61 -25.79 -3.74
C ASN A 321 -5.77 -25.11 -5.11
N PHE A 322 -6.42 -23.94 -5.19
CA PHE A 322 -6.65 -23.25 -6.47
C PHE A 322 -5.38 -22.52 -6.95
N ALA A 323 -4.59 -21.99 -6.00
CA ALA A 323 -3.26 -21.43 -6.27
C ALA A 323 -2.30 -22.51 -6.78
N ASN A 324 -2.25 -23.67 -6.14
CA ASN A 324 -1.40 -24.80 -6.56
C ASN A 324 -1.79 -25.28 -7.97
N MET A 325 -3.09 -25.33 -8.29
CA MET A 325 -3.58 -25.69 -9.62
C MET A 325 -3.14 -24.69 -10.70
N GLN A 326 -3.19 -23.37 -10.42
CA GLN A 326 -2.68 -22.34 -11.34
C GLN A 326 -1.15 -22.38 -11.47
N ILE A 327 -0.43 -22.63 -10.37
CA ILE A 327 1.02 -22.75 -10.37
C ILE A 327 1.46 -23.98 -11.19
N GLU A 328 0.74 -25.09 -11.11
CA GLU A 328 0.97 -26.25 -11.96
C GLU A 328 0.73 -25.93 -13.44
N GLU A 329 -0.30 -25.15 -13.76
CA GLU A 329 -0.55 -24.68 -15.13
C GLU A 329 0.61 -23.80 -15.63
N PHE A 330 1.10 -22.88 -14.80
CA PHE A 330 2.25 -22.03 -15.12
C PHE A 330 3.54 -22.84 -15.34
N LYS A 331 3.77 -23.88 -14.53
CA LYS A 331 4.91 -24.78 -14.69
C LYS A 331 4.82 -25.61 -15.97
N LYS A 332 3.62 -26.12 -16.30
CA LYS A 332 3.36 -26.82 -17.57
C LYS A 332 3.64 -25.90 -18.75
N PHE A 333 3.12 -24.67 -18.71
CA PHE A 333 3.39 -23.67 -19.74
C PHE A 333 4.87 -23.32 -19.88
N ALA A 334 5.59 -23.18 -18.76
CA ALA A 334 7.03 -22.88 -18.77
C ALA A 334 7.88 -24.04 -19.33
N SER A 335 7.41 -25.28 -19.18
CA SER A 335 8.11 -26.46 -19.71
C SER A 335 8.01 -26.58 -21.24
N ASP A 336 7.10 -25.84 -21.89
CA ASP A 336 6.99 -25.83 -23.34
C ASP A 336 8.16 -25.05 -23.98
N ASN A 337 8.86 -25.69 -24.91
CA ASN A 337 10.00 -25.08 -25.61
C ASN A 337 9.64 -23.78 -26.37
N ASN A 338 8.36 -23.61 -26.74
CA ASN A 338 7.85 -22.44 -27.46
C ASN A 338 7.25 -21.36 -26.53
N ALA A 339 7.42 -21.47 -25.21
CA ALA A 339 6.87 -20.50 -24.25
C ALA A 339 7.32 -19.06 -24.54
N TYR A 340 8.58 -18.87 -24.92
CA TYR A 340 9.13 -17.55 -25.24
C TYR A 340 8.45 -16.88 -26.45
N GLU A 341 8.27 -17.63 -27.54
CA GLU A 341 7.60 -17.12 -28.74
C GLU A 341 6.11 -16.86 -28.48
N ASN A 342 5.48 -17.72 -27.69
CA ASN A 342 4.07 -17.57 -27.30
C ASN A 342 3.85 -16.34 -26.40
N ILE A 343 4.76 -16.07 -25.45
CA ILE A 343 4.72 -14.83 -24.66
C ILE A 343 4.91 -13.62 -25.57
N CYS A 344 5.86 -13.67 -26.51
CA CYS A 344 6.11 -12.56 -27.43
C CYS A 344 4.94 -12.29 -28.39
N SER A 345 4.24 -13.33 -28.86
CA SER A 345 3.05 -13.18 -29.72
C SER A 345 1.83 -12.65 -28.96
N LYS A 346 1.72 -12.97 -27.66
CA LYS A 346 0.70 -12.42 -26.75
C LYS A 346 0.94 -10.95 -26.40
N ILE A 347 2.17 -10.44 -26.50
CA ILE A 347 2.48 -9.03 -26.25
C ILE A 347 2.05 -8.18 -27.45
N ALA A 348 1.13 -7.24 -27.19
CA ALA A 348 0.58 -6.30 -28.16
C ALA A 348 0.06 -7.00 -29.45
N PRO A 349 -1.05 -7.78 -29.37
CA PRO A 349 -1.62 -8.47 -30.53
C PRO A 349 -2.20 -7.51 -31.57
N SER A 350 -2.54 -6.27 -31.16
CA SER A 350 -3.05 -5.23 -32.07
C SER A 350 -1.96 -4.64 -32.97
N ILE A 351 -0.68 -4.77 -32.61
CA ILE A 351 0.43 -4.19 -33.35
C ILE A 351 1.07 -5.28 -34.22
N PHE A 352 1.10 -5.04 -35.52
CA PHE A 352 1.75 -5.92 -36.49
C PHE A 352 3.24 -5.58 -36.63
N GLY A 353 4.09 -6.61 -36.60
CA GLY A 353 5.54 -6.47 -36.74
C GLY A 353 6.27 -6.09 -35.44
N HIS A 354 7.52 -5.64 -35.61
CA HIS A 354 8.45 -5.26 -34.53
C HIS A 354 8.68 -6.34 -33.47
N ASP A 355 8.98 -7.57 -33.90
CA ASP A 355 9.19 -8.71 -32.99
C ASP A 355 10.30 -8.45 -31.97
N ASP A 356 11.37 -7.74 -32.37
CA ASP A 356 12.47 -7.44 -31.46
C ASP A 356 12.09 -6.44 -30.36
N VAL A 357 11.21 -5.48 -30.67
CA VAL A 357 10.63 -4.58 -29.67
C VAL A 357 9.73 -5.36 -28.71
N LYS A 358 8.92 -6.30 -29.22
CA LYS A 358 8.07 -7.16 -28.39
C LYS A 358 8.89 -8.04 -27.44
N LYS A 359 9.96 -8.67 -27.93
CA LYS A 359 10.91 -9.44 -27.12
C LYS A 359 11.54 -8.61 -26.01
N ALA A 360 11.92 -7.38 -26.30
CA ALA A 360 12.50 -6.48 -25.31
C ALA A 360 11.48 -6.04 -24.25
N VAL A 361 10.27 -5.70 -24.66
CA VAL A 361 9.17 -5.37 -23.74
C VAL A 361 8.82 -6.57 -22.86
N ALA A 362 8.89 -7.79 -23.40
CA ALA A 362 8.77 -8.99 -22.59
C ALA A 362 9.85 -9.00 -21.50
N CYS A 363 11.13 -8.85 -21.87
CA CYS A 363 12.24 -8.89 -20.90
C CYS A 363 12.11 -7.81 -19.82
N LEU A 364 11.64 -6.62 -20.21
CA LEU A 364 11.35 -5.51 -19.30
C LEU A 364 10.31 -5.88 -18.23
N LEU A 365 9.22 -6.54 -18.61
CA LEU A 365 8.12 -6.89 -17.70
C LEU A 365 8.55 -7.89 -16.62
N PHE A 366 9.34 -8.91 -16.99
CA PHE A 366 9.84 -9.93 -16.05
C PHE A 366 10.97 -9.38 -15.16
N GLY A 367 11.83 -8.52 -15.72
CA GLY A 367 12.98 -7.93 -15.04
C GLY A 367 14.05 -8.95 -14.61
N GLY A 368 15.23 -8.47 -14.23
CA GLY A 368 16.31 -9.31 -13.71
C GLY A 368 16.12 -9.67 -12.23
N SER A 369 17.19 -10.19 -11.63
CA SER A 369 17.27 -10.47 -10.20
C SER A 369 17.98 -9.34 -9.46
N ARG A 370 17.48 -8.95 -8.29
CA ARG A 370 18.17 -8.00 -7.40
C ARG A 370 19.19 -8.77 -6.57
N LYS A 371 20.41 -8.24 -6.47
CA LYS A 371 21.47 -8.86 -5.67
C LYS A 371 21.92 -7.88 -4.61
N ILE A 372 21.88 -8.33 -3.36
CA ILE A 372 22.46 -7.63 -2.22
C ILE A 372 23.77 -8.34 -1.93
N LEU A 373 24.88 -7.65 -2.14
CA LEU A 373 26.20 -8.15 -1.80
C LEU A 373 26.38 -8.11 -0.27
N PRO A 374 27.24 -8.97 0.31
CA PRO A 374 27.54 -8.95 1.75
C PRO A 374 28.09 -7.58 2.20
N ASP A 375 28.70 -6.83 1.28
CA ASP A 375 29.23 -5.46 1.51
C ASP A 375 28.14 -4.38 1.61
N GLY A 376 26.85 -4.76 1.53
CA GLY A 376 25.72 -3.83 1.58
C GLY A 376 25.43 -3.09 0.26
N VAL A 377 26.29 -3.26 -0.76
CA VAL A 377 26.05 -2.73 -2.11
C VAL A 377 24.89 -3.48 -2.76
N LYS A 378 23.89 -2.72 -3.22
CA LYS A 378 22.72 -3.24 -3.93
C LYS A 378 22.95 -3.10 -5.42
N LEU A 379 22.99 -4.23 -6.13
CA LEU A 379 23.02 -4.24 -7.57
C LEU A 379 21.60 -4.15 -8.12
N ARG A 380 21.45 -3.25 -9.09
CA ARG A 380 20.19 -3.04 -9.82
C ARG A 380 19.87 -4.25 -10.69
N GLY A 381 18.63 -4.74 -10.58
CA GLY A 381 18.09 -5.85 -11.40
C GLY A 381 17.11 -5.42 -12.49
N ASP A 382 16.61 -4.19 -12.46
CA ASP A 382 15.61 -3.69 -13.40
C ASP A 382 16.24 -3.29 -14.74
N ILE A 383 15.52 -3.51 -15.84
CA ILE A 383 15.99 -3.22 -17.21
C ILE A 383 15.37 -1.90 -17.68
N ASN A 384 16.13 -1.10 -18.44
CA ASN A 384 15.57 0.10 -19.09
C ASN A 384 15.58 -0.04 -20.61
N VAL A 385 14.48 0.38 -21.25
CA VAL A 385 14.31 0.32 -22.71
C VAL A 385 13.99 1.70 -23.25
N LEU A 386 14.68 2.10 -24.32
CA LEU A 386 14.44 3.33 -25.07
C LEU A 386 13.97 3.00 -26.49
N LEU A 387 12.82 3.54 -26.88
CA LEU A 387 12.26 3.46 -28.24
C LEU A 387 12.44 4.81 -28.94
N LEU A 388 13.41 4.89 -29.84
CA LEU A 388 13.63 6.03 -30.74
C LEU A 388 13.09 5.71 -32.13
N GLY A 389 12.66 6.69 -32.90
CA GLY A 389 12.14 6.44 -34.25
C GLY A 389 11.18 7.48 -34.77
N ASP A 390 10.69 7.25 -35.99
CA ASP A 390 9.78 8.18 -36.66
C ASP A 390 8.39 8.20 -35.98
N PRO A 391 7.63 9.30 -36.11
CA PRO A 391 6.23 9.33 -35.69
C PRO A 391 5.42 8.27 -36.45
N SER A 392 4.26 7.89 -35.91
CA SER A 392 3.34 6.90 -36.50
C SER A 392 3.80 5.43 -36.45
N THR A 393 4.89 5.12 -35.75
CA THR A 393 5.42 3.75 -35.55
C THR A 393 4.80 3.02 -34.34
N ALA A 394 3.59 3.38 -33.93
CA ALA A 394 2.83 2.80 -32.81
C ALA A 394 3.52 2.81 -31.41
N LYS A 395 4.63 3.54 -31.20
CA LYS A 395 5.34 3.59 -29.90
C LYS A 395 4.47 3.94 -28.70
N SER A 396 3.64 4.98 -28.81
CA SER A 396 2.74 5.37 -27.71
C SER A 396 1.68 4.29 -27.41
N GLN A 397 1.33 3.44 -28.39
CA GLN A 397 0.45 2.28 -28.14
C GLN A 397 1.18 1.17 -27.38
N PHE A 398 2.48 0.95 -27.64
CA PHE A 398 3.29 0.05 -26.81
C PHE A 398 3.35 0.52 -25.36
N LEU A 399 3.55 1.82 -25.10
CA LEU A 399 3.54 2.37 -23.75
C LEU A 399 2.21 2.12 -23.02
N LYS A 400 1.08 2.38 -23.69
CA LYS A 400 -0.26 2.13 -23.14
C LYS A 400 -0.55 0.65 -22.94
N PHE A 401 -0.04 -0.22 -23.80
CA PHE A 401 -0.15 -1.66 -23.61
C PHE A 401 0.62 -2.10 -22.38
N VAL A 402 1.86 -1.65 -22.21
CA VAL A 402 2.70 -1.97 -21.04
C VAL A 402 2.08 -1.45 -19.75
N GLU A 403 1.53 -0.24 -19.77
CA GLU A 403 0.77 0.32 -18.63
C GLU A 403 -0.38 -0.61 -18.23
N LYS A 404 -1.11 -1.14 -19.22
CA LYS A 404 -2.22 -2.07 -18.97
C LYS A 404 -1.76 -3.45 -18.53
N THR A 405 -0.65 -3.99 -19.02
CA THR A 405 -0.21 -5.38 -18.78
C THR A 405 0.68 -5.51 -17.54
N ALA A 406 1.42 -4.47 -17.17
CA ALA A 406 2.28 -4.52 -15.98
C ALA A 406 1.44 -4.61 -14.68
N PRO A 407 1.94 -5.27 -13.64
CA PRO A 407 1.26 -5.35 -12.34
C PRO A 407 1.22 -4.00 -11.62
N VAL A 408 2.24 -3.17 -11.83
CA VAL A 408 2.33 -1.79 -11.36
C VAL A 408 2.95 -1.00 -12.50
N ALA A 409 2.20 -0.04 -13.04
CA ALA A 409 2.75 0.91 -13.98
C ALA A 409 2.11 2.28 -13.89
N VAL A 410 2.89 3.30 -14.22
CA VAL A 410 2.43 4.68 -14.30
C VAL A 410 2.84 5.24 -15.66
N TYR A 411 1.86 5.75 -16.40
CA TYR A 411 2.10 6.46 -17.64
C TYR A 411 2.25 7.96 -17.39
N THR A 412 3.31 8.53 -17.93
CA THR A 412 3.61 9.96 -17.84
C THR A 412 4.05 10.51 -19.20
N SER A 413 3.76 11.79 -19.43
CA SER A 413 4.28 12.52 -20.59
C SER A 413 5.38 13.47 -20.12
N GLY A 414 6.51 13.47 -20.82
CA GLY A 414 7.68 14.29 -20.50
C GLY A 414 7.44 15.81 -20.53
N LYS A 415 6.41 16.29 -21.23
CA LYS A 415 5.99 17.71 -21.18
C LYS A 415 5.04 18.04 -20.04
N GLY A 416 4.13 17.11 -19.73
CA GLY A 416 3.07 17.31 -18.74
C GLY A 416 3.50 17.01 -17.30
N SER A 417 4.64 16.34 -17.14
CA SER A 417 5.16 15.91 -15.85
C SER A 417 6.31 16.83 -15.46
N SER A 418 6.10 17.68 -14.45
CA SER A 418 7.18 18.46 -13.83
C SER A 418 8.05 17.58 -12.93
N ALA A 419 9.21 18.07 -12.48
CA ALA A 419 10.08 17.38 -11.51
C ALA A 419 9.29 16.90 -10.30
N ALA A 420 8.36 17.72 -9.81
CA ALA A 420 7.47 17.41 -8.71
C ALA A 420 6.54 16.23 -9.01
N GLY A 421 6.00 16.17 -10.24
CA GLY A 421 5.14 15.08 -10.69
C GLY A 421 5.90 13.78 -11.00
N LEU A 422 7.17 13.86 -11.40
CA LEU A 422 7.98 12.68 -11.73
C LEU A 422 8.69 12.08 -10.51
N THR A 423 9.22 12.94 -9.62
CA THR A 423 10.01 12.50 -8.44
C THR A 423 9.18 12.47 -7.18
N ALA A 424 9.42 13.38 -6.24
CA ALA A 424 8.52 13.65 -5.14
C ALA A 424 8.65 15.12 -4.74
N SER A 425 7.56 15.68 -4.23
CA SER A 425 7.45 17.08 -3.87
C SER A 425 7.17 17.23 -2.39
N VAL A 426 7.63 18.33 -1.79
CA VAL A 426 7.31 18.67 -0.41
C VAL A 426 6.24 19.74 -0.45
N ILE A 427 5.05 19.42 0.04
CA ILE A 427 3.91 20.33 0.09
C ILE A 427 3.65 20.72 1.53
N GLN A 428 3.34 22.00 1.76
CA GLN A 428 2.92 22.49 3.06
C GLN A 428 1.39 22.43 3.17
N ASP A 429 0.87 21.75 4.20
CA ASP A 429 -0.56 21.79 4.50
C ASP A 429 -0.92 23.16 5.08
N ASN A 430 -1.94 23.82 4.55
CA ASN A 430 -2.36 25.14 5.02
C ASN A 430 -3.04 25.08 6.40
N SER A 431 -3.62 23.92 6.78
CA SER A 431 -4.34 23.79 8.05
C SER A 431 -3.40 23.55 9.24
N SER A 432 -2.38 22.70 9.06
CA SER A 432 -1.42 22.35 10.11
C SER A 432 -0.09 23.11 10.00
N ARG A 433 0.15 23.81 8.88
CA ARG A 433 1.47 24.37 8.49
C ARG A 433 2.59 23.33 8.45
N GLU A 434 2.26 22.04 8.45
CA GLU A 434 3.24 20.96 8.40
C GLU A 434 3.62 20.66 6.95
N PHE A 435 4.89 20.39 6.72
CA PHE A 435 5.39 19.89 5.45
C PHE A 435 5.18 18.39 5.40
N TYR A 436 4.51 17.91 4.36
CA TYR A 436 4.43 16.50 4.03
C TYR A 436 5.02 16.24 2.65
N LEU A 437 5.51 15.03 2.46
CA LEU A 437 6.10 14.59 1.22
C LEU A 437 5.03 13.92 0.36
N GLU A 438 4.88 14.35 -0.88
CA GLU A 438 3.99 13.75 -1.87
C GLU A 438 4.85 13.02 -2.92
N GLY A 439 4.64 11.71 -3.03
CA GLY A 439 5.31 10.88 -4.03
C GLY A 439 4.82 11.19 -5.43
N GLY A 440 5.73 11.44 -6.37
CA GLY A 440 5.45 11.52 -7.79
C GLY A 440 5.48 10.14 -8.46
N ALA A 441 5.35 10.12 -9.78
CA ALA A 441 5.14 8.92 -10.59
C ALA A 441 6.18 7.82 -10.37
N MET A 442 7.47 8.17 -10.19
CA MET A 442 8.52 7.16 -9.97
C MET A 442 8.44 6.50 -8.60
N VAL A 443 7.99 7.23 -7.57
CA VAL A 443 7.84 6.67 -6.22
C VAL A 443 6.58 5.80 -6.14
N LEU A 444 5.51 6.22 -6.81
CA LEU A 444 4.26 5.44 -6.90
C LEU A 444 4.41 4.14 -7.70
N ALA A 445 5.38 4.10 -8.61
CA ALA A 445 5.70 2.95 -9.43
C ALA A 445 6.83 2.08 -8.88
N ASP A 446 7.22 2.20 -7.59
CA ASP A 446 8.20 1.32 -6.95
C ASP A 446 7.87 -0.15 -7.25
N GLY A 447 8.87 -0.95 -7.61
CA GLY A 447 8.65 -2.36 -7.98
C GLY A 447 7.95 -2.59 -9.32
N GLY A 448 7.62 -1.55 -10.09
CA GLY A 448 6.86 -1.61 -11.34
C GLY A 448 7.61 -1.10 -12.58
N VAL A 449 6.84 -0.59 -13.54
CA VAL A 449 7.35 0.01 -14.80
C VAL A 449 6.83 1.44 -14.95
N VAL A 450 7.71 2.39 -15.24
CA VAL A 450 7.33 3.77 -15.58
C VAL A 450 7.41 3.93 -17.10
N CYS A 451 6.28 4.30 -17.70
CA CYS A 451 6.19 4.61 -19.12
C CYS A 451 6.29 6.12 -19.31
N ILE A 452 7.27 6.58 -20.10
CA ILE A 452 7.49 8.00 -20.40
C ILE A 452 7.37 8.22 -21.91
N ASP A 453 6.40 9.02 -22.33
CA ASP A 453 6.30 9.50 -23.72
C ASP A 453 6.90 10.90 -23.87
N GLU A 454 7.35 11.25 -25.07
CA GLU A 454 8.06 12.50 -25.38
C GLU A 454 9.26 12.78 -24.46
N PHE A 455 10.10 11.76 -24.25
CA PHE A 455 11.29 11.86 -23.40
C PHE A 455 12.29 12.94 -23.87
N ASP A 456 12.33 13.23 -25.17
CA ASP A 456 13.13 14.31 -25.78
C ASP A 456 12.71 15.70 -25.27
N LYS A 457 11.42 15.92 -25.01
CA LYS A 457 10.85 17.25 -24.71
C LYS A 457 10.84 17.59 -23.22
N MET A 458 11.52 16.79 -22.40
CA MET A 458 11.67 17.01 -20.97
C MET A 458 12.58 18.20 -20.64
N ARG A 459 12.27 18.90 -19.55
CA ARG A 459 13.10 20.00 -19.03
C ARG A 459 14.41 19.47 -18.44
N ALA A 460 15.47 20.27 -18.47
CA ALA A 460 16.78 19.87 -17.95
C ALA A 460 16.78 19.60 -16.44
N GLU A 461 15.93 20.26 -15.66
CA GLU A 461 15.79 20.04 -14.22
C GLU A 461 15.26 18.63 -13.90
N ASP A 462 14.29 18.15 -14.68
CA ASP A 462 13.69 16.82 -14.52
C ASP A 462 14.69 15.71 -14.91
N ARG A 463 15.57 15.98 -15.89
CA ARG A 463 16.60 15.03 -16.35
C ARG A 463 17.59 14.68 -15.25
N VAL A 464 17.96 15.64 -14.38
CA VAL A 464 18.89 15.39 -13.25
C VAL A 464 18.32 14.36 -12.28
N ALA A 465 17.03 14.47 -11.97
CA ALA A 465 16.40 13.58 -11.01
C ALA A 465 16.24 12.16 -11.57
N ILE A 466 15.99 12.03 -12.89
CA ILE A 466 16.00 10.73 -13.59
C ILE A 466 17.39 10.09 -13.58
N HIS A 467 18.46 10.88 -13.72
CA HIS A 467 19.83 10.36 -13.68
C HIS A 467 20.15 9.65 -12.36
N GLU A 468 19.71 10.23 -11.25
CA GLU A 468 19.87 9.64 -9.92
C GLU A 468 19.01 8.38 -9.78
N ALA A 469 17.72 8.49 -10.12
CA ALA A 469 16.76 7.42 -9.97
C ALA A 469 17.08 6.18 -10.83
N MET A 470 17.53 6.35 -12.09
CA MET A 470 17.91 5.22 -12.96
C MET A 470 19.20 4.54 -12.50
N GLU A 471 20.14 5.27 -11.90
CA GLU A 471 21.42 4.70 -11.48
C GLU A 471 21.31 3.99 -10.14
N GLN A 472 20.81 4.70 -9.13
CA GLN A 472 20.83 4.27 -7.72
C GLN A 472 19.50 3.63 -7.29
N GLN A 473 18.44 3.81 -8.08
CA GLN A 473 17.07 3.41 -7.70
C GLN A 473 16.58 4.07 -6.41
N THR A 474 17.11 5.26 -6.13
CA THR A 474 16.77 6.09 -5.00
C THR A 474 16.68 7.54 -5.44
N ILE A 475 15.79 8.30 -4.80
CA ILE A 475 15.63 9.73 -5.01
C ILE A 475 15.91 10.42 -3.68
N SER A 476 16.94 11.24 -3.63
CA SER A 476 17.26 12.08 -2.47
C SER A 476 16.54 13.42 -2.54
N ILE A 477 15.89 13.81 -1.43
CA ILE A 477 15.20 15.09 -1.30
C ILE A 477 15.76 15.80 -0.08
N ALA A 478 16.34 16.98 -0.32
CA ALA A 478 16.82 17.91 0.69
C ALA A 478 16.12 19.27 0.52
N LYS A 479 14.86 19.36 0.96
CA LYS A 479 14.04 20.58 0.84
C LYS A 479 13.30 20.87 2.15
N ALA A 480 13.12 22.16 2.46
CA ALA A 480 12.35 22.61 3.63
C ALA A 480 12.76 21.98 4.98
N GLY A 481 14.06 21.69 5.16
CA GLY A 481 14.58 21.05 6.38
C GLY A 481 14.33 19.54 6.49
N ILE A 482 13.79 18.91 5.45
CA ILE A 482 13.61 17.47 5.35
C ILE A 482 14.71 16.92 4.44
N THR A 483 15.55 16.04 4.99
CA THR A 483 16.55 15.26 4.24
C THR A 483 16.13 13.79 4.26
N THR A 484 15.44 13.35 3.22
CA THR A 484 14.93 11.98 3.11
C THR A 484 15.33 11.36 1.78
N VAL A 485 15.64 10.07 1.80
CA VAL A 485 15.88 9.27 0.59
C VAL A 485 14.69 8.34 0.40
N LEU A 486 14.06 8.42 -0.76
CA LEU A 486 12.96 7.54 -1.15
C LEU A 486 13.50 6.49 -2.12
N ASN A 487 12.97 5.27 -2.02
CA ASN A 487 13.30 4.24 -2.99
C ASN A 487 12.41 4.41 -4.22
N SER A 488 12.99 4.23 -5.41
CA SER A 488 12.30 4.31 -6.70
C SER A 488 12.80 3.18 -7.60
N ARG A 489 12.47 1.94 -7.22
CA ARG A 489 12.94 0.73 -7.88
C ARG A 489 12.08 0.42 -9.09
N THR A 490 12.22 1.24 -10.11
CA THR A 490 11.37 1.20 -11.29
C THR A 490 12.17 0.85 -12.53
N SER A 491 11.55 0.07 -13.42
CA SER A 491 12.02 -0.08 -14.79
C SER A 491 11.50 1.07 -15.63
N VAL A 492 12.33 1.72 -16.43
CA VAL A 492 11.90 2.84 -17.29
C VAL A 492 11.75 2.37 -18.73
N LEU A 493 10.56 2.59 -19.29
CA LEU A 493 10.28 2.47 -20.73
C LEU A 493 10.04 3.87 -21.29
N ALA A 494 10.98 4.35 -22.10
CA ALA A 494 10.92 5.68 -22.69
C ALA A 494 10.67 5.61 -24.19
N ALA A 495 9.80 6.48 -24.70
CA ALA A 495 9.66 6.77 -26.12
C ALA A 495 10.20 8.17 -26.42
N ALA A 496 11.01 8.27 -27.46
CA ALA A 496 11.58 9.52 -27.95
C ALA A 496 11.43 9.61 -29.47
N ASN A 497 11.35 10.84 -29.96
CA ASN A 497 11.34 11.13 -31.39
C ASN A 497 12.62 11.89 -31.78
N PRO A 498 13.17 11.67 -32.98
CA PRO A 498 14.30 12.45 -33.46
C PRO A 498 13.87 13.91 -33.69
N PRO A 499 14.78 14.89 -33.55
CA PRO A 499 14.47 16.32 -33.62
C PRO A 499 13.92 16.75 -34.99
N SER A 500 14.38 16.11 -36.08
CA SER A 500 13.90 16.31 -37.45
C SER A 500 12.59 15.57 -37.76
N GLY A 501 12.04 14.82 -36.81
CA GLY A 501 10.88 13.93 -37.01
C GLY A 501 11.15 12.70 -37.87
N ARG A 502 12.26 12.67 -38.63
CA ARG A 502 12.77 11.49 -39.34
C ARG A 502 14.21 11.21 -38.96
N TYR A 503 14.54 9.94 -38.81
CA TYR A 503 15.93 9.49 -38.65
C TYR A 503 16.70 9.64 -39.97
N ASP A 504 17.79 10.39 -39.98
CA ASP A 504 18.63 10.61 -41.16
C ASP A 504 19.92 9.77 -41.07
N ASP A 505 20.04 8.77 -41.95
CA ASP A 505 21.21 7.86 -41.97
C ASP A 505 22.50 8.54 -42.44
N LEU A 506 22.41 9.72 -43.05
CA LEU A 506 23.58 10.48 -43.49
C LEU A 506 24.22 11.27 -42.35
N LYS A 507 23.49 11.49 -41.26
CA LYS A 507 24.00 12.18 -40.07
C LYS A 507 24.58 11.20 -39.06
N THR A 508 25.47 11.70 -38.22
CA THR A 508 25.97 10.91 -37.10
C THR A 508 24.81 10.53 -36.18
N ALA A 509 24.88 9.34 -35.58
CA ALA A 509 23.87 8.88 -34.63
C ALA A 509 23.75 9.80 -33.40
N GLN A 510 24.77 10.61 -33.09
CA GLN A 510 24.73 11.61 -32.01
C GLN A 510 23.85 12.80 -32.37
N ASP A 511 23.97 13.35 -33.58
CA ASP A 511 23.15 14.49 -34.02
C ASP A 511 21.66 14.12 -34.20
N ASN A 512 21.40 12.85 -34.51
CA ASN A 512 20.03 12.33 -34.62
C ASN A 512 19.33 12.15 -33.27
N ILE A 513 20.06 12.20 -32.15
CA ILE A 513 19.53 11.96 -30.80
C ILE A 513 19.85 13.17 -29.92
N ASP A 514 18.85 14.01 -29.64
CA ASP A 514 18.97 15.18 -28.75
C ASP A 514 19.01 14.79 -27.25
N LEU A 515 19.81 13.76 -26.92
CA LEU A 515 20.02 13.27 -25.56
C LEU A 515 21.50 13.23 -25.24
N GLN A 516 21.85 13.57 -24.00
CA GLN A 516 23.22 13.43 -23.53
C GLN A 516 23.65 11.95 -23.53
N THR A 517 24.89 11.68 -23.92
CA THR A 517 25.49 10.34 -23.93
C THR A 517 25.45 9.66 -22.55
N THR A 518 25.44 10.46 -21.48
CA THR A 518 25.27 10.01 -20.10
C THR A 518 23.91 9.33 -19.85
N ILE A 519 22.83 9.78 -20.50
CA ILE A 519 21.51 9.15 -20.43
C ILE A 519 21.50 7.86 -21.24
N LEU A 520 22.00 7.92 -22.48
CA LEU A 520 22.01 6.77 -23.39
C LEU A 520 22.76 5.58 -22.79
N SER A 521 23.87 5.84 -22.08
CA SER A 521 24.62 4.79 -21.38
C SER A 521 23.88 4.11 -20.21
N ARG A 522 22.75 4.66 -19.74
CA ARG A 522 21.91 4.10 -18.66
C ARG A 522 20.68 3.34 -19.16
N PHE A 523 20.43 3.37 -20.46
CA PHE A 523 19.47 2.50 -21.11
C PHE A 523 20.17 1.22 -21.51
N ASP A 524 19.54 0.09 -21.18
CA ASP A 524 20.10 -1.23 -21.45
C ASP A 524 19.84 -1.64 -22.90
N LEU A 525 18.64 -1.30 -23.41
CA LEU A 525 18.24 -1.54 -24.79
C LEU A 525 17.80 -0.25 -25.46
N ILE A 526 18.37 0.02 -26.64
CA ILE A 526 18.01 1.17 -27.48
C ILE A 526 17.53 0.62 -28.82
N PHE A 527 16.27 0.87 -29.14
CA PHE A 527 15.68 0.50 -30.44
C PHE A 527 15.49 1.74 -31.29
N ILE A 528 15.96 1.65 -32.54
CA ILE A 528 15.70 2.65 -33.57
C ILE A 528 14.65 2.04 -34.51
N VAL A 529 13.42 2.57 -34.41
CA VAL A 529 12.29 2.17 -35.24
C VAL A 529 12.20 3.11 -36.43
N LYS A 530 12.53 2.60 -37.61
CA LYS A 530 12.47 3.34 -38.88
C LYS A 530 11.22 2.95 -39.65
N ASP A 531 10.56 3.93 -40.26
CA ASP A 531 9.48 3.70 -41.20
C ASP A 531 10.05 3.50 -42.62
N VAL A 532 10.37 2.25 -42.98
CA VAL A 532 10.85 1.90 -44.32
C VAL A 532 9.66 1.57 -45.22
N ARG A 533 9.44 2.40 -46.24
CA ARG A 533 8.31 2.27 -47.18
C ARG A 533 8.49 1.07 -48.11
N MET A 534 7.94 -0.07 -47.73
CA MET A 534 7.90 -1.28 -48.56
C MET A 534 6.46 -1.64 -48.90
N TYR A 535 6.15 -1.75 -50.20
CA TYR A 535 4.79 -2.07 -50.68
C TYR A 535 4.20 -3.36 -50.09
N SER A 536 5.02 -4.40 -49.93
CA SER A 536 4.58 -5.68 -49.34
C SER A 536 4.23 -5.55 -47.85
N GLN A 537 5.04 -4.81 -47.09
CA GLN A 537 4.80 -4.58 -45.66
C GLN A 537 3.58 -3.67 -45.46
N ASP A 538 3.46 -2.59 -46.24
CA ASP A 538 2.33 -1.67 -46.20
C ASP A 538 1.00 -2.38 -46.48
N LYS A 539 0.97 -3.29 -47.46
CA LYS A 539 -0.21 -4.11 -47.75
C LYS A 539 -0.58 -5.01 -46.58
N ASN A 540 0.40 -5.63 -45.92
CA ASN A 540 0.17 -6.48 -44.75
C ASN A 540 -0.35 -5.66 -43.57
N ILE A 541 0.29 -4.52 -43.27
CA ILE A 541 -0.12 -3.58 -42.21
C ILE A 541 -1.54 -3.09 -42.48
N ALA A 542 -1.84 -2.63 -43.70
CA ALA A 542 -3.17 -2.18 -44.08
C ALA A 542 -4.22 -3.29 -43.93
N SER A 543 -3.92 -4.50 -44.41
CA SER A 543 -4.83 -5.64 -44.27
C SER A 543 -5.09 -6.00 -42.80
N HIS A 544 -4.08 -5.89 -41.94
CA HIS A 544 -4.18 -6.16 -40.51
C HIS A 544 -5.02 -5.09 -39.81
N ILE A 545 -4.77 -3.81 -40.09
CA ILE A 545 -5.54 -2.68 -39.54
C ILE A 545 -7.00 -2.76 -39.95
N ILE A 546 -7.28 -3.02 -41.24
CA ILE A 546 -8.66 -3.18 -41.73
C ILE A 546 -9.35 -4.35 -41.03
N LYS A 547 -8.67 -5.49 -40.86
CA LYS A 547 -9.20 -6.64 -40.12
C LYS A 547 -9.54 -6.28 -38.68
N LEU A 548 -8.66 -5.56 -37.98
CA LEU A 548 -8.91 -5.12 -36.61
C LEU A 548 -10.10 -4.16 -36.50
N HIS A 549 -10.22 -3.20 -37.42
CA HIS A 549 -11.35 -2.28 -37.42
C HIS A 549 -12.67 -2.97 -37.82
N ALA A 550 -12.62 -3.94 -38.74
CA ALA A 550 -13.78 -4.74 -39.13
C ALA A 550 -14.23 -5.70 -38.01
N SER A 551 -13.27 -6.29 -37.28
CA SER A 551 -13.56 -7.21 -36.17
C SER A 551 -13.93 -6.49 -34.87
N ALA A 552 -13.69 -5.18 -34.75
CA ALA A 552 -14.03 -4.39 -33.57
C ALA A 552 -15.53 -4.47 -33.20
N HIS A 553 -16.44 -4.63 -34.18
CA HIS A 553 -17.88 -4.84 -33.93
C HIS A 553 -18.24 -6.30 -33.61
N ALA A 554 -17.43 -7.27 -34.04
CA ALA A 554 -17.62 -8.70 -33.73
C ALA A 554 -16.98 -9.10 -32.38
N ALA A 555 -16.08 -8.26 -31.86
CA ALA A 555 -15.32 -8.46 -30.63
C ALA A 555 -16.05 -8.01 -29.36
N ASN A 556 -17.40 -8.06 -29.32
CA ASN A 556 -18.16 -8.16 -28.06
C ASN A 556 -17.96 -9.54 -27.36
N GLY A 557 -16.82 -10.20 -27.62
CA GLY A 557 -16.26 -11.30 -26.85
C GLY A 557 -15.24 -10.77 -25.85
N GLU A 558 -15.56 -9.69 -25.14
CA GLU A 558 -14.74 -9.07 -24.08
C GLU A 558 -14.27 -10.11 -23.04
N THR A 559 -14.91 -11.26 -22.93
CA THR A 559 -14.52 -12.28 -21.95
C THR A 559 -13.16 -12.93 -22.26
N ARG A 560 -12.78 -13.19 -23.51
CA ARG A 560 -11.52 -13.92 -23.80
C ARG A 560 -10.27 -13.06 -23.66
N THR A 561 -10.25 -11.86 -24.22
CA THR A 561 -9.08 -10.97 -24.14
C THR A 561 -8.82 -10.50 -22.71
N TYR A 562 -9.88 -10.20 -21.93
CA TYR A 562 -9.71 -9.83 -20.53
C TYR A 562 -9.24 -11.00 -19.65
N ILE A 563 -9.64 -12.25 -19.95
CA ILE A 563 -9.14 -13.44 -19.26
C ILE A 563 -7.64 -13.65 -19.56
N GLU A 564 -7.22 -13.46 -20.82
CA GLU A 564 -5.83 -13.64 -21.26
C GLU A 564 -4.89 -12.54 -20.73
N ASP A 565 -5.33 -11.28 -20.71
CA ASP A 565 -4.55 -10.16 -20.13
C ASP A 565 -4.37 -10.33 -18.61
N ASN A 566 -5.40 -10.84 -17.92
CA ASN A 566 -5.32 -11.14 -16.48
C ASN A 566 -4.39 -12.36 -16.23
N TRP A 567 -4.40 -13.35 -17.11
CA TRP A 567 -3.49 -14.49 -17.03
C TRP A 567 -2.02 -14.06 -17.17
N LEU A 568 -1.69 -13.23 -18.17
CA LEU A 568 -0.31 -12.77 -18.38
C LEU A 568 0.19 -11.92 -17.20
N LYS A 569 -0.66 -11.04 -16.65
CA LYS A 569 -0.38 -10.28 -15.41
C LYS A 569 0.00 -11.20 -14.25
N ARG A 570 -0.82 -12.22 -14.01
CA ARG A 570 -0.59 -13.19 -12.92
C ARG A 570 0.69 -13.97 -13.13
N TYR A 571 0.95 -14.40 -14.37
CA TYR A 571 2.17 -15.12 -14.71
C TYR A 571 3.42 -14.26 -14.49
N ILE A 572 3.42 -13.00 -14.95
CA ILE A 572 4.54 -12.06 -14.73
C ILE A 572 4.76 -11.84 -13.24
N HIS A 573 3.69 -11.63 -12.46
CA HIS A 573 3.79 -11.44 -11.02
C HIS A 573 4.39 -12.67 -10.32
N TYR A 574 3.90 -13.87 -10.66
CA TYR A 574 4.42 -15.13 -10.12
C TYR A 574 5.91 -15.34 -10.43
N CYS A 575 6.31 -15.12 -11.69
CA CYS A 575 7.72 -15.25 -12.08
C CYS A 575 8.61 -14.22 -11.37
N ARG A 576 8.09 -13.01 -11.10
CA ARG A 576 8.80 -11.94 -10.37
C ARG A 576 9.07 -12.27 -8.92
N THR A 577 8.13 -12.90 -8.24
CA THR A 577 8.21 -13.18 -6.80
C THR A 577 8.96 -14.47 -6.49
N VAL A 578 8.77 -15.52 -7.28
CA VAL A 578 9.30 -16.86 -6.96
C VAL A 578 10.70 -17.10 -7.54
N CYS A 579 10.98 -16.59 -8.74
CA CYS A 579 12.20 -16.96 -9.47
C CYS A 579 13.32 -15.92 -9.28
N HIS A 580 14.47 -16.40 -8.80
CA HIS A 580 15.69 -15.62 -8.63
C HIS A 580 16.87 -16.33 -9.33
N PRO A 581 16.94 -16.25 -10.67
CA PRO A 581 17.96 -16.95 -11.43
C PRO A 581 19.35 -16.38 -11.15
N ARG A 582 20.35 -17.27 -11.19
CA ARG A 582 21.78 -16.93 -11.12
C ARG A 582 22.49 -17.47 -12.35
N LEU A 583 23.49 -16.73 -12.80
CA LEU A 583 24.37 -17.15 -13.87
C LEU A 583 25.16 -18.40 -13.46
N SER A 584 25.31 -19.33 -14.40
CA SER A 584 26.26 -20.45 -14.29
C SER A 584 27.66 -20.00 -14.69
N ASP A 585 28.68 -20.69 -14.18
CA ASP A 585 30.08 -20.32 -14.45
C ASP A 585 30.42 -20.42 -15.95
N SER A 586 29.87 -21.41 -16.66
CA SER A 586 30.03 -21.55 -18.12
C SER A 586 29.39 -20.39 -18.89
N ALA A 587 28.22 -19.92 -18.46
CA ALA A 587 27.59 -18.74 -19.06
C ALA A 587 28.41 -17.47 -18.78
N ALA A 588 28.98 -17.34 -17.57
CA ALA A 588 29.83 -16.22 -17.21
C ALA A 588 31.08 -16.14 -18.08
N THR A 589 31.76 -17.27 -18.34
CA THR A 589 32.92 -17.31 -19.25
C THR A 589 32.54 -16.94 -20.68
N MET A 590 31.40 -17.44 -21.16
CA MET A 590 30.91 -17.11 -22.51
C MET A 590 30.57 -15.62 -22.67
N LEU A 591 29.95 -15.02 -21.65
CA LEU A 591 29.62 -13.58 -21.64
C LEU A 591 30.87 -12.70 -21.55
N GLN A 592 31.88 -13.12 -20.80
CA GLN A 592 33.17 -12.42 -20.75
C GLN A 592 33.85 -12.41 -22.12
N GLU A 593 33.95 -13.58 -22.76
CA GLU A 593 34.55 -13.67 -24.10
C GLU A 593 33.79 -12.87 -25.14
N SER A 594 32.45 -12.93 -25.14
CA SER A 594 31.64 -12.18 -26.10
C SER A 594 31.78 -10.67 -25.90
N TYR A 595 31.79 -10.19 -24.64
CA TYR A 595 32.03 -8.79 -24.33
C TYR A 595 33.41 -8.30 -24.79
N VAL A 596 34.47 -9.10 -24.56
CA VAL A 596 35.83 -8.77 -25.00
C VAL A 596 35.91 -8.71 -26.52
N LYS A 597 35.29 -9.67 -27.23
CA LYS A 597 35.22 -9.69 -28.70
C LYS A 597 34.53 -8.44 -29.24
N ILE A 598 33.34 -8.09 -28.73
CA ILE A 598 32.61 -6.88 -29.17
C ILE A 598 33.45 -5.62 -28.95
N ARG A 599 34.15 -5.52 -27.81
CA ARG A 599 35.00 -4.36 -27.51
C ARG A 599 36.24 -4.31 -28.41
N GLN A 600 36.80 -5.46 -28.79
CA GLN A 600 37.92 -5.55 -29.73
C GLN A 600 37.49 -5.15 -31.14
N ASP A 601 36.34 -5.61 -31.60
CA ASP A 601 35.77 -5.27 -32.91
C ASP A 601 35.50 -3.77 -33.03
N MET A 602 34.95 -3.15 -31.98
CA MET A 602 34.76 -1.70 -31.96
C MET A 602 36.08 -0.91 -31.97
N ARG A 603 37.11 -1.37 -31.25
CA ARG A 603 38.43 -0.74 -31.31
C ARG A 603 39.03 -0.82 -32.72
N ARG A 604 38.84 -1.96 -33.38
CA ARG A 604 39.28 -2.16 -34.75
C ARG A 604 38.55 -1.22 -35.71
N GLN A 605 37.22 -1.13 -35.62
CA GLN A 605 36.42 -0.20 -36.41
C GLN A 605 36.82 1.25 -36.19
N ALA A 606 37.01 1.68 -34.94
CA ALA A 606 37.44 3.05 -34.63
C ALA A 606 38.84 3.37 -35.20
N ASN A 607 39.75 2.40 -35.24
CA ASN A 607 41.07 2.57 -35.86
C ASN A 607 40.98 2.61 -37.40
N GLU A 608 40.04 1.88 -38.00
CA GLU A 608 39.84 1.82 -39.45
C GLU A 608 39.12 3.07 -39.99
N THR A 609 38.11 3.60 -39.28
CA THR A 609 37.37 4.80 -39.69
C THR A 609 37.96 6.10 -39.17
N GLY A 610 38.83 6.06 -38.16
CA GLY A 610 39.41 7.25 -37.52
C GLY A 610 38.41 8.09 -36.71
N GLU A 611 37.15 7.67 -36.65
CA GLU A 611 36.07 8.33 -35.90
C GLU A 611 35.74 7.52 -34.64
N ALA A 612 35.58 8.23 -33.53
CA ALA A 612 35.10 7.62 -32.30
C ALA A 612 33.66 7.10 -32.49
N ALA A 613 33.40 5.86 -32.10
CA ALA A 613 32.05 5.31 -32.12
C ALA A 613 31.08 6.21 -31.35
N ALA A 614 29.93 6.52 -31.98
CA ALA A 614 28.92 7.44 -31.44
C ALA A 614 28.41 7.05 -30.04
N ILE A 615 28.45 5.75 -29.68
CA ILE A 615 28.00 5.22 -28.39
C ILE A 615 29.13 4.39 -27.77
N PRO A 616 29.69 4.79 -26.61
CA PRO A 616 30.76 4.05 -25.97
C PRO A 616 30.24 2.76 -25.32
N ILE A 617 30.93 1.64 -25.59
CA ILE A 617 30.74 0.37 -24.87
C ILE A 617 31.33 0.51 -23.48
N THR A 618 30.47 0.48 -22.46
CA THR A 618 30.86 0.56 -21.04
C THR A 618 30.61 -0.76 -20.33
N VAL A 619 31.03 -0.85 -19.06
CA VAL A 619 30.73 -2.01 -18.20
C VAL A 619 29.20 -2.18 -18.00
N ARG A 620 28.43 -1.11 -18.13
CA ARG A 620 26.96 -1.14 -18.03
C ARG A 620 26.30 -2.04 -19.06
N GLN A 621 26.90 -2.17 -20.26
CA GLN A 621 26.38 -3.09 -21.27
C GLN A 621 26.56 -4.55 -20.87
N LEU A 622 27.67 -4.88 -20.19
CA LEU A 622 27.84 -6.22 -19.63
C LEU A 622 26.78 -6.48 -18.55
N GLU A 623 26.55 -5.52 -17.65
CA GLU A 623 25.50 -5.63 -16.64
C GLU A 623 24.10 -5.77 -17.27
N ALA A 624 23.81 -5.02 -18.33
CA ALA A 624 22.56 -5.11 -19.08
C ALA A 624 22.34 -6.51 -19.66
N VAL A 625 23.37 -7.09 -20.30
CA VAL A 625 23.31 -8.45 -20.85
C VAL A 625 23.08 -9.49 -19.76
N VAL A 626 23.73 -9.31 -18.59
CA VAL A 626 23.48 -10.15 -17.42
C VAL A 626 22.02 -10.06 -16.98
N ARG A 627 21.45 -8.85 -16.84
CA ARG A 627 20.03 -8.68 -16.46
C ARG A 627 19.08 -9.29 -17.50
N LEU A 628 19.39 -9.16 -18.79
CA LEU A 628 18.60 -9.77 -19.86
C LEU A 628 18.64 -11.30 -19.81
N SER A 629 19.80 -11.89 -19.54
CA SER A 629 19.93 -13.34 -19.36
C SER A 629 19.11 -13.84 -18.17
N GLU A 630 19.10 -13.08 -17.07
CA GLU A 630 18.28 -13.37 -15.89
C GLU A 630 16.80 -13.24 -16.20
N ALA A 631 16.38 -12.20 -16.93
CA ALA A 631 14.99 -12.02 -17.35
C ALA A 631 14.51 -13.15 -18.25
N LEU A 632 15.34 -13.63 -19.18
CA LEU A 632 15.02 -14.77 -20.04
C LEU A 632 14.93 -16.08 -19.26
N ALA A 633 15.83 -16.32 -18.32
CA ALA A 633 15.75 -17.48 -17.42
C ALA A 633 14.44 -17.45 -16.63
N LYS A 634 14.08 -16.27 -16.11
CA LYS A 634 12.85 -16.04 -15.33
C LYS A 634 11.57 -16.26 -16.13
N MET A 635 11.57 -16.03 -17.44
CA MET A 635 10.43 -16.35 -18.33
C MET A 635 10.19 -17.85 -18.47
N ARG A 636 11.21 -18.68 -18.23
CA ARG A 636 11.12 -20.15 -18.31
C ARG A 636 11.04 -20.82 -16.93
N LEU A 637 10.86 -20.00 -15.87
CA LEU A 637 10.87 -20.32 -14.44
C LEU A 637 12.23 -20.76 -13.89
#